data_AF-B4KDA4-F1
#
_entry.id   AF-B4KDA4-F1
#
_cell.length_a   1.000
_cell.length_b   1.000
_cell.length_c   1.000
_cell.angle_alpha   90.00
_cell.angle_beta   90.00
_cell.angle_gamma   90.00
#
_symmetry.space_group_name_H-M   'P 1'
#
loop_
_entity.id
_entity.type
_entity.pdbx_description
1 polymer ?
#
loop_
_entity_poly.entity_id
_entity_poly.type
_entity_poly.pdbx_seq_one_letter_code
_entity_poly.pdbx_strand_id
1 'polypeptide(L)'
;MKIAIALLACLGLVAAASFHQTHEVKIADKEFLEKQKFLFEIVYRVEDPLMFEEYIKKGEKFYFEQSYYTKYDKYMMKFYEGYKAHSLLPKGEFFGELVKTHAMQARGLFNFFYYAKDFETFMHNVCWARMHVNEGMFVYALTLAVIHRPDFHGLILPSIYEIFPQYFFNSKFVYEAEKFDYEMWTKMNMYEKEYMDVYYKDYKNTNMYQNNDYMYMKDWKMWQWWKLMGLGERFYSENKFILRENIYEFNQDTKWQQMMKDLKVWYMPVDYSRDLNMYNEESKLSYFTEDLGWNAYWYYLNLDYSFFLDGNTFGLKNDRRGELWLYTVHQLLSRYYMERLSHGYGEIPEFSWYSQIEMGYDPQLIYYNGIGYSYRKNYYELETYGNFEMLDKITGFMTRVQNIIDMGYYKTADGHMIDLRKPESVEYIGNMMQGNIDSMDKMFYQFWYMFAHMYFADADYYQMEVYPNVMLNFETMMRDPMYYMFYKSIAQIYFKFMHYLPKYTKEQLMMPGVNLKNVEVSELVTYFDLVDFDVTNLMNDKMVFHDGKFVWDKSLYARQMRLNHKPFTYTYTIESDKPEKVVLRAFIGPKFDEFGRMISLTENRMNFMEIDEFYYELKAGTNMITRKSNDFYWTVKDRTTYSELYYYVMMAFDGKYDFPLDISEAHCGFPDRLILPMGWKKGMPMQMFFMVMPYSAPAKHEQFSTFDYTYSCGIGSGARFIDDMPFGYPFDREIDEYEFYVPNMYFKDVPIYHIDTMEPYYKYKGYTNYGQFDYTFFRDYYTKYFKH
;
A
#
# COMPACT_ATOMS: atom_id res chain seq x y z
N MET A 1 16.31 3.20 -50.36
CA MET A 1 17.15 2.42 -49.40
C MET A 1 18.25 3.22 -48.69
N LYS A 2 18.70 4.40 -49.15
CA LYS A 2 19.68 5.23 -48.40
C LYS A 2 19.09 6.31 -47.46
N ILE A 3 17.77 6.52 -47.49
CA ILE A 3 17.06 7.47 -46.60
C ILE A 3 16.49 6.76 -45.36
N ALA A 4 16.20 5.46 -45.44
CA ALA A 4 15.74 4.65 -44.31
C ALA A 4 16.84 4.35 -43.27
N ILE A 5 18.12 4.39 -43.67
CA ILE A 5 19.26 4.15 -42.77
C ILE A 5 19.67 5.43 -42.01
N ALA A 6 19.33 6.62 -42.53
CA ALA A 6 19.60 7.88 -41.83
C ALA A 6 18.61 8.14 -40.68
N LEU A 7 17.38 7.64 -40.76
CA LEU A 7 16.39 7.73 -39.67
C LEU A 7 16.64 6.72 -38.53
N LEU A 8 17.33 5.61 -38.80
CA LEU A 8 17.74 4.63 -37.77
C LEU A 8 19.02 5.03 -37.03
N ALA A 9 19.81 5.97 -37.56
CA ALA A 9 21.07 6.43 -36.95
C ALA A 9 20.93 7.68 -36.06
N CYS A 10 19.75 8.31 -36.02
CA CYS A 10 19.45 9.43 -35.12
C CYS A 10 18.66 9.01 -33.86
N LEU A 11 18.59 7.71 -33.55
CA LEU A 11 18.18 7.19 -32.24
C LEU A 11 19.30 7.38 -31.20
N GLY A 12 19.84 8.59 -31.13
CA GLY A 12 20.66 9.02 -30.01
C GLY A 12 19.74 9.21 -28.82
N LEU A 13 19.69 8.19 -27.97
CA LEU A 13 19.13 8.22 -26.61
C LEU A 13 19.64 9.48 -25.89
N VAL A 14 18.86 10.56 -25.93
CA VAL A 14 18.93 11.59 -24.90
C VAL A 14 18.01 11.07 -23.81
N ALA A 15 18.60 10.34 -22.86
CA ALA A 15 17.93 10.04 -21.61
C ALA A 15 17.41 11.37 -21.06
N ALA A 16 16.10 11.42 -20.75
CA ALA A 16 15.59 12.49 -19.93
C ALA A 16 16.51 12.59 -18.71
N ALA A 17 17.08 13.76 -18.47
CA ALA A 17 17.74 14.04 -17.20
C ALA A 17 16.64 14.11 -16.15
N SER A 18 16.11 12.94 -15.76
CA SER A 18 15.47 12.76 -14.48
C SER A 18 16.44 13.30 -13.45
N PHE A 19 15.94 13.98 -12.43
CA PHE A 19 16.72 14.48 -11.31
C PHE A 19 17.35 13.36 -10.44
N HIS A 20 17.56 12.16 -11.01
CA HIS A 20 18.44 11.15 -10.47
C HIS A 20 19.86 11.48 -10.93
N GLN A 21 20.48 12.46 -10.27
CA GLN A 21 21.93 12.43 -10.17
C GLN A 21 22.28 11.04 -9.66
N THR A 22 23.14 10.30 -10.39
CA THR A 22 23.71 9.05 -9.88
C THR A 22 24.51 9.40 -8.63
N HIS A 23 23.83 9.40 -7.49
CA HIS A 23 24.42 9.65 -6.20
C HIS A 23 25.21 8.43 -5.78
N GLU A 24 26.36 8.68 -5.18
CA GLU A 24 27.18 7.65 -4.56
C GLU A 24 26.35 7.06 -3.43
N VAL A 25 25.85 5.83 -3.61
CA VAL A 25 25.00 5.17 -2.61
C VAL A 25 25.80 5.00 -1.34
N LYS A 26 25.35 5.66 -0.27
CA LYS A 26 26.03 5.62 1.02
C LYS A 26 25.91 4.21 1.59
N ILE A 27 27.03 3.65 2.05
CA ILE A 27 27.02 2.36 2.74
C ILE A 27 26.77 2.58 4.23
N ALA A 28 25.92 1.75 4.83
CA ALA A 28 25.62 1.79 6.25
C ALA A 28 26.89 1.56 7.09
N ASP A 29 27.05 2.38 8.14
CA ASP A 29 28.08 2.16 9.14
C ASP A 29 27.62 1.17 10.21
N LYS A 30 28.55 0.81 11.11
CA LYS A 30 28.26 -0.16 12.19
C LYS A 30 27.16 0.34 13.13
N GLU A 31 27.10 1.63 13.42
CA GLU A 31 26.08 2.18 14.33
C GLU A 31 24.69 2.06 13.71
N PHE A 32 24.55 2.36 12.42
CA PHE A 32 23.31 2.15 11.68
C PHE A 32 22.88 0.68 11.73
N LEU A 33 23.81 -0.24 11.44
CA LEU A 33 23.51 -1.67 11.46
C LEU A 33 23.03 -2.12 12.86
N GLU A 34 23.61 -1.59 13.95
CA GLU A 34 23.17 -1.87 15.34
C GLU A 34 21.73 -1.44 15.60
N LYS A 35 21.35 -0.26 15.11
CA LYS A 35 19.98 0.22 15.19
C LYS A 35 19.03 -0.63 14.34
N GLN A 36 19.43 -0.94 13.10
CA GLN A 36 18.61 -1.72 12.17
C GLN A 36 18.36 -3.15 12.67
N LYS A 37 19.41 -3.82 13.18
CA LYS A 37 19.28 -5.14 13.80
C LYS A 37 18.37 -5.11 15.03
N PHE A 38 18.50 -4.10 15.89
CA PHE A 38 17.60 -3.93 17.04
C PHE A 38 16.13 -3.81 16.61
N LEU A 39 15.85 -2.97 15.61
CA LEU A 39 14.50 -2.75 15.10
C LEU A 39 13.88 -4.01 14.49
N PHE A 40 14.67 -4.83 13.80
CA PHE A 40 14.23 -6.15 13.34
C PHE A 40 13.96 -7.06 14.54
N GLU A 41 14.95 -7.32 15.39
CA GLU A 41 14.80 -8.31 16.46
C GLU A 41 13.66 -7.98 17.45
N ILE A 42 13.35 -6.70 17.70
CA ILE A 42 12.28 -6.33 18.65
C ILE A 42 10.87 -6.59 18.11
N VAL A 43 10.67 -6.56 16.79
CA VAL A 43 9.36 -6.85 16.15
C VAL A 43 9.24 -8.28 15.67
N TYR A 44 10.30 -9.10 15.80
CA TYR A 44 10.22 -10.52 15.52
C TYR A 44 9.30 -11.22 16.53
N ARG A 45 8.29 -11.92 16.00
CA ARG A 45 7.25 -12.65 16.74
C ARG A 45 6.72 -11.83 17.91
N VAL A 46 6.18 -10.65 17.60
CA VAL A 46 5.75 -9.64 18.59
C VAL A 46 4.70 -10.17 19.58
N GLU A 47 3.93 -11.16 19.16
CA GLU A 47 2.88 -11.84 19.95
C GLU A 47 3.44 -12.79 21.02
N ASP A 48 4.65 -13.30 20.81
CA ASP A 48 5.32 -14.10 21.82
C ASP A 48 5.96 -13.24 22.91
N PRO A 49 6.24 -13.81 24.09
CA PRO A 49 7.15 -13.20 25.04
C PRO A 49 8.47 -12.83 24.38
N LEU A 50 9.03 -11.66 24.72
CA LEU A 50 10.34 -11.25 24.22
C LEU A 50 11.40 -12.28 24.65
N MET A 51 12.11 -12.88 23.69
CA MET A 51 13.07 -13.98 23.97
C MET A 51 14.54 -13.52 24.01
N PHE A 52 14.82 -12.28 23.60
CA PHE A 52 16.18 -11.74 23.54
C PHE A 52 16.63 -11.27 24.92
N GLU A 53 17.53 -12.02 25.58
CA GLU A 53 17.97 -11.76 26.96
C GLU A 53 18.53 -10.34 27.16
N GLU A 54 19.27 -9.83 26.17
CA GLU A 54 19.79 -8.45 26.20
C GLU A 54 18.66 -7.42 26.26
N TYR A 55 17.63 -7.60 25.45
CA TYR A 55 16.49 -6.67 25.36
C TYR A 55 15.57 -6.80 26.56
N ILE A 56 15.37 -8.01 27.10
CA ILE A 56 14.68 -8.23 28.37
C ILE A 56 15.33 -7.39 29.48
N LYS A 57 16.65 -7.51 29.66
CA LYS A 57 17.40 -6.76 30.70
C LYS A 57 17.25 -5.24 30.52
N LYS A 58 17.27 -4.75 29.29
CA LYS A 58 17.03 -3.33 29.00
C LYS A 58 15.59 -2.90 29.30
N GLY A 59 14.61 -3.79 29.14
CA GLY A 59 13.19 -3.52 29.38
C GLY A 59 12.74 -3.62 30.85
N GLU A 60 13.57 -4.11 31.78
CA GLU A 60 13.17 -4.31 33.19
C GLU A 60 12.79 -3.02 33.92
N LYS A 61 13.42 -1.89 33.56
CA LYS A 61 13.18 -0.60 34.20
C LYS A 61 12.37 0.31 33.29
N PHE A 62 11.32 0.91 33.85
CA PHE A 62 10.57 1.96 33.18
C PHE A 62 11.21 3.33 33.41
N TYR A 63 11.85 3.87 32.38
CA TYR A 63 12.48 5.19 32.42
C TYR A 63 11.46 6.26 32.07
N PHE A 64 11.02 7.06 33.05
CA PHE A 64 10.01 8.10 32.82
C PHE A 64 10.41 9.46 33.41
N GLU A 65 11.63 9.60 33.92
CA GLU A 65 12.12 10.86 34.46
C GLU A 65 12.36 11.88 33.33
N GLN A 66 11.97 13.15 33.55
CA GLN A 66 12.03 14.21 32.53
C GLN A 66 13.41 14.40 31.89
N SER A 67 14.49 14.08 32.60
CA SER A 67 15.88 14.17 32.11
C SER A 67 16.22 13.23 30.94
N TYR A 68 15.35 12.27 30.63
CA TYR A 68 15.50 11.35 29.50
C TYR A 68 14.82 11.85 28.22
N TYR A 69 14.07 12.96 28.28
CA TYR A 69 13.20 13.39 27.20
C TYR A 69 13.45 14.83 26.76
N THR A 70 13.36 15.07 25.45
CA THR A 70 13.44 16.42 24.86
C THR A 70 12.17 17.23 25.12
N LYS A 71 11.02 16.54 25.21
CA LYS A 71 9.72 17.13 25.53
C LYS A 71 8.92 16.16 26.38
N TYR A 72 8.12 16.72 27.28
CA TYR A 72 7.36 15.97 28.26
C TYR A 72 5.92 16.48 28.27
N ASP A 73 5.06 15.83 27.48
CA ASP A 73 3.74 16.35 27.13
C ASP A 73 2.58 15.64 27.83
N LYS A 74 1.37 16.22 27.75
CA LYS A 74 0.21 15.70 28.47
C LYS A 74 -0.19 14.28 28.01
N TYR A 75 0.07 13.93 26.75
CA TYR A 75 -0.37 12.63 26.20
C TYR A 75 0.55 11.52 26.69
N MET A 76 1.87 11.78 26.68
CA MET A 76 2.87 10.93 27.31
C MET A 76 2.59 10.75 28.82
N MET A 77 2.22 11.84 29.52
CA MET A 77 1.81 11.76 30.94
C MET A 77 0.56 10.91 31.17
N LYS A 78 -0.46 11.06 30.33
CA LYS A 78 -1.68 10.25 30.42
C LYS A 78 -1.41 8.77 30.15
N PHE A 79 -0.52 8.45 29.21
CA PHE A 79 -0.08 7.09 28.98
C PHE A 79 0.60 6.51 30.23
N TYR A 80 1.50 7.26 30.86
CA TYR A 80 2.14 6.87 32.12
C TYR A 80 1.16 6.68 33.29
N GLU A 81 0.19 7.58 33.43
CA GLU A 81 -0.88 7.47 34.42
C GLU A 81 -1.72 6.22 34.17
N GLY A 82 -2.06 5.94 32.91
CA GLY A 82 -2.79 4.74 32.51
C GLY A 82 -2.02 3.47 32.81
N TYR A 83 -0.70 3.44 32.57
CA TYR A 83 0.16 2.33 32.98
C TYR A 83 0.10 2.10 34.49
N LYS A 84 0.35 3.13 35.29
CA LYS A 84 0.33 3.03 36.77
C LYS A 84 -1.03 2.62 37.32
N ALA A 85 -2.10 2.99 36.64
CA ALA A 85 -3.47 2.64 37.00
C ALA A 85 -3.90 1.25 36.49
N HIS A 86 -3.03 0.53 35.77
CA HIS A 86 -3.36 -0.72 35.08
C HIS A 86 -4.57 -0.58 34.14
N SER A 87 -4.65 0.57 33.44
CA SER A 87 -5.76 0.93 32.56
C SER A 87 -5.34 1.09 31.09
N LEU A 88 -4.15 0.61 30.72
CA LEU A 88 -3.78 0.47 29.31
C LEU A 88 -4.56 -0.68 28.67
N LEU A 89 -4.73 -0.64 27.35
CA LEU A 89 -5.25 -1.79 26.60
C LEU A 89 -4.39 -3.03 26.92
N PRO A 90 -4.98 -4.12 27.42
CA PRO A 90 -4.20 -5.31 27.76
C PRO A 90 -3.50 -5.92 26.55
N LYS A 91 -2.41 -6.64 26.81
CA LYS A 91 -1.75 -7.50 25.81
C LYS A 91 -2.69 -8.61 25.36
N GLY A 92 -2.66 -8.97 24.09
CA GLY A 92 -3.60 -9.93 23.50
C GLY A 92 -4.96 -9.33 23.10
N GLU A 93 -5.35 -8.14 23.57
CA GLU A 93 -6.63 -7.54 23.17
C GLU A 93 -6.55 -6.88 21.79
N PHE A 94 -7.69 -6.75 21.13
CA PHE A 94 -7.77 -6.13 19.80
C PHE A 94 -7.38 -4.65 19.83
N PHE A 95 -6.38 -4.28 19.04
CA PHE A 95 -6.00 -2.90 18.79
C PHE A 95 -6.51 -2.43 17.42
N GLY A 96 -7.43 -1.47 17.43
CA GLY A 96 -7.80 -0.65 16.27
C GLY A 96 -7.34 0.81 16.42
N GLU A 97 -6.63 1.34 15.42
CA GLU A 97 -6.15 2.73 15.36
C GLU A 97 -7.29 3.75 15.40
N LEU A 98 -8.46 3.36 14.90
CA LEU A 98 -9.65 4.20 14.87
C LEU A 98 -10.59 3.98 16.05
N VAL A 99 -10.17 3.24 17.08
CA VAL A 99 -10.84 3.23 18.38
C VAL A 99 -10.29 4.40 19.20
N LYS A 100 -11.18 5.30 19.64
CA LYS A 100 -10.79 6.54 20.35
C LYS A 100 -9.84 6.33 21.52
N THR A 101 -10.16 5.38 22.39
CA THR A 101 -9.38 5.09 23.59
C THR A 101 -8.00 4.55 23.23
N HIS A 102 -7.92 3.67 22.23
CA HIS A 102 -6.67 3.11 21.72
C HIS A 102 -5.79 4.18 21.06
N ALA A 103 -6.35 4.99 20.16
CA ALA A 103 -5.66 6.09 19.50
C ALA A 103 -5.01 7.07 20.50
N MET A 104 -5.72 7.37 21.60
CA MET A 104 -5.20 8.23 22.65
C MET A 104 -4.01 7.62 23.40
N GLN A 105 -4.02 6.30 23.65
CA GLN A 105 -2.90 5.60 24.28
C GLN A 105 -1.72 5.45 23.31
N ALA A 106 -2.00 5.08 22.06
CA ALA A 106 -1.02 4.97 20.99
C ALA A 106 -0.27 6.30 20.76
N ARG A 107 -0.98 7.44 20.78
CA ARG A 107 -0.35 8.77 20.73
C ARG A 107 0.60 9.00 21.91
N GLY A 108 0.19 8.63 23.13
CA GLY A 108 1.02 8.79 24.31
C GLY A 108 2.27 7.91 24.28
N LEU A 109 2.13 6.69 23.78
CA LEU A 109 3.25 5.76 23.56
C LEU A 109 4.19 6.24 22.44
N PHE A 110 3.65 6.73 21.33
CA PHE A 110 4.44 7.36 20.27
C PHE A 110 5.27 8.52 20.83
N ASN A 111 4.67 9.41 21.62
CA ASN A 111 5.39 10.51 22.25
C ASN A 111 6.50 10.03 23.21
N PHE A 112 6.25 8.93 23.94
CA PHE A 112 7.23 8.28 24.81
C PHE A 112 8.45 7.75 24.04
N PHE A 113 8.27 7.30 22.78
CA PHE A 113 9.36 6.92 21.89
C PHE A 113 10.01 8.12 21.19
N TYR A 114 9.19 9.00 20.63
CA TYR A 114 9.63 10.12 19.80
C TYR A 114 10.45 11.14 20.58
N TYR A 115 10.05 11.44 21.83
CA TYR A 115 10.75 12.43 22.65
C TYR A 115 11.95 11.87 23.42
N ALA A 116 12.28 10.58 23.31
CA ALA A 116 13.50 10.03 23.92
C ALA A 116 14.74 10.75 23.36
N LYS A 117 15.56 11.32 24.24
CA LYS A 117 16.64 12.25 23.87
C LYS A 117 17.78 11.63 23.06
N ASP A 118 17.97 10.33 23.17
CA ASP A 118 19.02 9.55 22.54
C ASP A 118 18.55 8.12 22.25
N PHE A 119 19.32 7.40 21.43
CA PHE A 119 18.99 6.03 21.03
C PHE A 119 18.98 5.05 22.21
N GLU A 120 19.83 5.24 23.22
CA GLU A 120 19.87 4.37 24.41
C GLU A 120 18.54 4.47 25.19
N THR A 121 18.06 5.69 25.44
CA THR A 121 16.75 5.93 26.08
C THR A 121 15.63 5.33 25.23
N PHE A 122 15.65 5.56 23.91
CA PHE A 122 14.66 5.02 22.99
C PHE A 122 14.62 3.48 23.06
N MET A 123 15.79 2.84 23.02
CA MET A 123 15.91 1.38 23.10
C MET A 123 15.35 0.84 24.42
N HIS A 124 15.68 1.46 25.56
CA HIS A 124 15.09 1.08 26.85
C HIS A 124 13.56 1.19 26.85
N ASN A 125 13.03 2.29 26.31
CA ASN A 125 11.60 2.53 26.20
C ASN A 125 10.88 1.50 25.34
N VAL A 126 11.47 1.17 24.18
CA VAL A 126 10.95 0.19 23.24
C VAL A 126 11.00 -1.22 23.83
N CYS A 127 12.10 -1.62 24.46
CA CYS A 127 12.22 -2.91 25.15
C CYS A 127 11.17 -3.06 26.27
N TRP A 128 10.97 -2.02 27.07
CA TRP A 128 9.94 -2.01 28.11
C TRP A 128 8.54 -2.12 27.49
N ALA A 129 8.25 -1.33 26.45
CA ALA A 129 6.94 -1.35 25.81
C ALA A 129 6.62 -2.70 25.16
N ARG A 130 7.58 -3.33 24.50
CA ARG A 130 7.46 -4.68 23.93
C ARG A 130 7.00 -5.74 24.96
N MET A 131 7.42 -5.57 26.21
CA MET A 131 7.07 -6.47 27.31
C MET A 131 5.73 -6.12 27.98
N HIS A 132 5.33 -4.85 28.01
CA HIS A 132 4.26 -4.36 28.88
C HIS A 132 3.05 -3.76 28.17
N VAL A 133 3.14 -3.50 26.86
CA VAL A 133 2.11 -2.84 26.07
C VAL A 133 1.55 -3.84 25.04
N ASN A 134 0.26 -3.66 24.72
CA ASN A 134 -0.42 -4.35 23.62
C ASN A 134 0.42 -4.32 22.32
N GLU A 135 0.43 -5.45 21.62
CA GLU A 135 1.31 -5.73 20.47
C GLU A 135 1.01 -4.81 19.29
N GLY A 136 -0.25 -4.69 18.89
CA GLY A 136 -0.67 -3.78 17.81
C GLY A 136 -0.35 -2.32 18.12
N MET A 137 -0.66 -1.87 19.35
CA MET A 137 -0.34 -0.50 19.78
C MET A 137 1.16 -0.24 19.82
N PHE A 138 1.96 -1.22 20.26
CA PHE A 138 3.41 -1.15 20.30
C PHE A 138 3.99 -0.98 18.89
N VAL A 139 3.60 -1.84 17.94
CA VAL A 139 4.08 -1.77 16.55
C VAL A 139 3.64 -0.46 15.91
N TYR A 140 2.38 -0.05 16.05
CA TYR A 140 1.87 1.21 15.50
C TYR A 140 2.69 2.42 15.99
N ALA A 141 2.93 2.53 17.29
CA ALA A 141 3.73 3.62 17.86
C ALA A 141 5.21 3.55 17.47
N LEU A 142 5.79 2.35 17.37
CA LEU A 142 7.16 2.15 16.94
C LEU A 142 7.34 2.54 15.47
N THR A 143 6.43 2.11 14.58
CA THR A 143 6.46 2.48 13.16
C THR A 143 6.38 3.99 12.98
N LEU A 144 5.49 4.67 13.71
CA LEU A 144 5.44 6.14 13.71
C LEU A 144 6.77 6.77 14.19
N ALA A 145 7.39 6.23 15.23
CA ALA A 145 8.67 6.74 15.72
C ALA A 145 9.79 6.53 14.68
N VAL A 146 9.82 5.39 13.99
CA VAL A 146 10.77 5.09 12.91
C VAL A 146 10.61 6.04 11.73
N ILE A 147 9.36 6.31 11.32
CA ILE A 147 9.07 7.23 10.20
C ILE A 147 9.46 8.67 10.53
N HIS A 148 9.13 9.16 11.73
CA HIS A 148 9.14 10.59 12.02
C HIS A 148 10.39 11.09 12.75
N ARG A 149 11.19 10.21 13.37
CA ARG A 149 12.38 10.65 14.11
C ARG A 149 13.51 11.07 13.15
N PRO A 150 14.02 12.31 13.26
CA PRO A 150 15.08 12.79 12.35
C PRO A 150 16.38 11.99 12.41
N ASP A 151 16.69 11.37 13.56
CA ASP A 151 17.88 10.54 13.75
C ASP A 151 17.76 9.11 13.18
N PHE A 152 16.58 8.75 12.63
CA PHE A 152 16.26 7.42 12.10
C PHE A 152 16.13 7.37 10.58
N HIS A 153 16.48 8.43 9.85
CA HIS A 153 16.48 8.39 8.39
C HIS A 153 17.29 7.21 7.84
N GLY A 154 16.68 6.45 6.93
CA GLY A 154 17.23 5.22 6.35
C GLY A 154 16.91 3.95 7.13
N LEU A 155 16.54 4.04 8.42
CA LEU A 155 16.10 2.87 9.18
C LEU A 155 14.71 2.45 8.73
N ILE A 156 14.48 1.14 8.66
CA ILE A 156 13.21 0.56 8.22
C ILE A 156 12.69 -0.47 9.22
N LEU A 157 11.38 -0.64 9.26
CA LEU A 157 10.77 -1.84 9.81
C LEU A 157 10.39 -2.78 8.66
N PRO A 158 10.25 -4.09 8.94
CA PRO A 158 9.67 -5.03 7.97
C PRO A 158 8.29 -4.57 7.54
N SER A 159 7.83 -5.10 6.41
CA SER A 159 6.48 -4.79 5.92
C SER A 159 5.43 -5.19 6.96
N ILE A 160 4.39 -4.37 7.13
CA ILE A 160 3.35 -4.62 8.14
C ILE A 160 2.67 -5.99 7.96
N TYR A 161 2.54 -6.48 6.73
CA TYR A 161 2.01 -7.80 6.41
C TYR A 161 2.96 -8.97 6.73
N GLU A 162 4.23 -8.70 7.05
CA GLU A 162 5.19 -9.69 7.56
C GLU A 162 5.26 -9.61 9.09
N ILE A 163 5.01 -8.44 9.70
CA ILE A 163 4.90 -8.29 11.17
C ILE A 163 3.61 -8.92 11.70
N PHE A 164 2.46 -8.59 11.09
CA PHE A 164 1.14 -9.14 11.42
C PHE A 164 0.48 -9.79 10.19
N PRO A 165 0.93 -10.98 9.77
CA PRO A 165 0.33 -11.67 8.63
C PRO A 165 -1.18 -11.95 8.79
N GLN A 166 -1.69 -12.02 10.03
CA GLN A 166 -3.09 -12.29 10.34
C GLN A 166 -4.04 -11.18 9.85
N TYR A 167 -3.56 -9.95 9.67
CA TYR A 167 -4.37 -8.88 9.09
C TYR A 167 -4.54 -9.04 7.58
N PHE A 168 -3.71 -9.89 6.95
CA PHE A 168 -3.59 -9.95 5.51
C PHE A 168 -4.04 -11.28 4.89
N PHE A 169 -3.92 -12.38 5.63
CA PHE A 169 -4.27 -13.72 5.17
C PHE A 169 -5.49 -14.28 5.88
N ASN A 170 -6.26 -15.10 5.16
CA ASN A 170 -7.44 -15.74 5.72
C ASN A 170 -7.08 -16.68 6.90
N SER A 171 -8.01 -16.83 7.82
CA SER A 171 -7.90 -17.62 9.04
C SER A 171 -7.47 -19.06 8.79
N LYS A 172 -7.95 -19.70 7.70
CA LYS A 172 -7.52 -21.06 7.34
C LYS A 172 -6.01 -21.12 7.16
N PHE A 173 -5.42 -20.19 6.43
CA PHE A 173 -3.97 -20.14 6.25
C PHE A 173 -3.25 -19.84 7.57
N VAL A 174 -3.70 -18.82 8.31
CA VAL A 174 -3.10 -18.42 9.59
C VAL A 174 -3.02 -19.61 10.55
N TYR A 175 -4.13 -20.35 10.72
CA TYR A 175 -4.15 -21.53 11.57
C TYR A 175 -3.19 -22.63 11.14
N GLU A 176 -2.99 -22.84 9.84
CA GLU A 176 -2.02 -23.84 9.38
C GLU A 176 -0.58 -23.37 9.61
N ALA A 177 -0.31 -22.08 9.50
CA ALA A 177 1.00 -21.51 9.81
C ALA A 177 1.33 -21.58 11.31
N GLU A 178 0.38 -21.25 12.17
CA GLU A 178 0.53 -21.33 13.64
C GLU A 178 0.61 -22.77 14.17
N LYS A 179 0.08 -23.75 13.43
CA LYS A 179 0.25 -25.19 13.72
C LYS A 179 1.55 -25.76 13.19
N PHE A 180 2.27 -25.04 12.33
CA PHE A 180 3.48 -25.56 11.74
C PHE A 180 4.55 -25.76 12.81
N ASP A 181 4.91 -27.02 13.03
CA ASP A 181 6.05 -27.46 13.84
C ASP A 181 6.96 -28.33 12.96
N TYR A 182 8.24 -27.99 12.88
CA TYR A 182 9.17 -28.66 11.97
C TYR A 182 9.33 -30.16 12.25
N GLU A 183 9.38 -30.55 13.52
CA GLU A 183 9.57 -31.96 13.90
C GLU A 183 8.34 -32.80 13.56
N MET A 184 7.16 -32.26 13.84
CA MET A 184 5.87 -32.88 13.53
C MET A 184 5.68 -32.97 12.02
N TRP A 185 5.93 -31.89 11.29
CA TRP A 185 5.87 -31.87 9.82
C TRP A 185 6.82 -32.91 9.23
N THR A 186 8.05 -33.02 9.72
CA THR A 186 9.02 -34.02 9.24
C THR A 186 8.53 -35.44 9.48
N LYS A 187 8.02 -35.74 10.68
CA LYS A 187 7.47 -37.07 11.02
C LYS A 187 6.25 -37.40 10.16
N MET A 188 5.33 -36.45 9.97
CA MET A 188 4.13 -36.66 9.14
C MET A 188 4.50 -36.95 7.68
N ASN A 189 5.44 -36.22 7.10
CA ASN A 189 5.91 -36.50 5.73
C ASN A 189 6.61 -37.85 5.62
N MET A 190 7.36 -38.28 6.64
CA MET A 190 7.94 -39.62 6.67
C MET A 190 6.86 -40.71 6.71
N TYR A 191 5.87 -40.57 7.59
CA TYR A 191 4.77 -41.54 7.70
C TYR A 191 3.89 -41.58 6.44
N GLU A 192 3.61 -40.43 5.84
CA GLU A 192 2.86 -40.38 4.59
C GLU A 192 3.64 -41.03 3.44
N LYS A 193 4.95 -40.79 3.36
CA LYS A 193 5.80 -41.48 2.39
C LYS A 193 5.79 -42.99 2.61
N GLU A 194 5.96 -43.46 3.84
CA GLU A 194 5.89 -44.88 4.20
C GLU A 194 4.52 -45.49 3.89
N TYR A 195 3.44 -44.78 4.24
CA TYR A 195 2.07 -45.19 3.95
C TYR A 195 1.84 -45.31 2.44
N MET A 196 2.26 -44.31 1.66
CA MET A 196 2.14 -44.31 0.20
C MET A 196 2.98 -45.43 -0.46
N ASP A 197 4.21 -45.65 0.03
CA ASP A 197 5.09 -46.72 -0.44
C ASP A 197 4.53 -48.13 -0.15
N VAL A 198 3.71 -48.28 0.90
CA VAL A 198 3.05 -49.54 1.29
C VAL A 198 1.72 -49.75 0.55
N TYR A 199 0.84 -48.74 0.49
CA TYR A 199 -0.51 -48.88 -0.07
C TYR A 199 -0.57 -48.74 -1.60
N TYR A 200 0.35 -47.99 -2.22
CA TYR A 200 0.28 -47.65 -3.64
C TYR A 200 1.45 -48.22 -4.47
N LYS A 201 2.16 -49.21 -3.93
CA LYS A 201 3.31 -49.87 -4.61
C LYS A 201 2.97 -50.39 -6.02
N ASP A 202 1.72 -50.81 -6.24
CA ASP A 202 1.19 -51.30 -7.53
C ASP A 202 0.28 -50.28 -8.26
N TYR A 203 0.00 -49.12 -7.65
CA TYR A 203 -0.91 -48.08 -8.16
C TYR A 203 -0.15 -46.83 -8.66
N LYS A 204 0.95 -47.03 -9.39
CA LYS A 204 1.78 -45.95 -9.98
C LYS A 204 1.05 -45.04 -10.99
N ASN A 205 -0.25 -45.21 -11.22
CA ASN A 205 -0.96 -44.52 -12.29
C ASN A 205 -2.46 -44.28 -12.06
N THR A 206 -2.93 -44.22 -10.80
CA THR A 206 -4.28 -43.68 -10.55
C THR A 206 -4.19 -42.26 -10.05
N ASN A 207 -4.38 -41.33 -10.98
CA ASN A 207 -4.84 -39.99 -10.67
C ASN A 207 -6.15 -40.10 -9.87
N MET A 208 -6.06 -40.03 -8.54
CA MET A 208 -7.22 -40.13 -7.64
C MET A 208 -8.26 -39.02 -7.92
N TYR A 209 -7.82 -37.93 -8.55
CA TYR A 209 -8.64 -36.82 -9.02
C TYR A 209 -9.08 -36.90 -10.50
N GLN A 210 -8.66 -37.92 -11.27
CA GLN A 210 -9.21 -38.15 -12.62
C GLN A 210 -10.48 -39.01 -12.60
N ASN A 211 -10.67 -39.84 -11.56
CA ASN A 211 -11.82 -40.75 -11.45
C ASN A 211 -12.98 -40.21 -10.61
N ASN A 212 -12.78 -39.10 -9.90
CA ASN A 212 -13.87 -38.37 -9.27
C ASN A 212 -14.25 -37.21 -10.18
N ASP A 213 -15.51 -37.18 -10.62
CA ASP A 213 -16.20 -36.12 -11.36
C ASP A 213 -16.26 -34.75 -10.61
N TYR A 214 -15.32 -34.48 -9.68
CA TYR A 214 -15.31 -33.36 -8.74
C TYR A 214 -14.48 -32.15 -9.18
N MET A 215 -13.83 -32.20 -10.33
CA MET A 215 -13.35 -30.99 -11.00
C MET A 215 -14.49 -30.44 -11.87
N TYR A 216 -15.55 -29.91 -11.25
CA TYR A 216 -16.43 -28.96 -11.91
C TYR A 216 -15.62 -27.67 -12.18
N MET A 217 -14.71 -27.71 -13.16
CA MET A 217 -13.92 -26.58 -13.65
C MET A 217 -14.75 -25.53 -14.40
N LYS A 218 -16.06 -25.46 -14.17
CA LYS A 218 -16.88 -24.38 -14.75
C LYS A 218 -16.48 -23.01 -14.21
N ASP A 219 -15.94 -22.96 -12.99
CA ASP A 219 -15.57 -21.73 -12.28
C ASP A 219 -14.09 -21.68 -11.87
N TRP A 220 -13.19 -22.33 -12.64
CA TRP A 220 -11.75 -22.24 -12.38
C TRP A 220 -11.28 -20.78 -12.42
N LYS A 221 -10.44 -20.37 -11.45
CA LYS A 221 -9.85 -19.03 -11.34
C LYS A 221 -8.33 -19.13 -11.28
N MET A 222 -7.64 -18.14 -11.86
CA MET A 222 -6.18 -18.10 -11.96
C MET A 222 -5.48 -18.25 -10.62
N TRP A 223 -5.96 -17.54 -9.61
CA TRP A 223 -5.44 -17.62 -8.25
C TRP A 223 -5.59 -19.00 -7.58
N GLN A 224 -6.38 -19.93 -8.13
CA GLN A 224 -6.48 -21.32 -7.66
C GLN A 224 -5.55 -22.29 -8.42
N TRP A 225 -4.45 -21.76 -8.97
CA TRP A 225 -3.44 -22.50 -9.72
C TRP A 225 -2.96 -23.78 -9.05
N TRP A 226 -2.86 -23.77 -7.72
CA TRP A 226 -2.36 -24.87 -6.90
C TRP A 226 -3.19 -26.15 -7.04
N LYS A 227 -4.50 -26.03 -7.35
CA LYS A 227 -5.40 -27.17 -7.59
C LYS A 227 -4.96 -28.01 -8.78
N LEU A 228 -4.42 -27.38 -9.83
CA LEU A 228 -3.94 -28.07 -11.02
C LEU A 228 -2.74 -28.96 -10.71
N MET A 229 -1.92 -28.55 -9.73
CA MET A 229 -0.70 -29.24 -9.31
C MET A 229 -0.93 -30.22 -8.15
N GLY A 230 -2.16 -30.30 -7.61
CA GLY A 230 -2.43 -31.12 -6.44
C GLY A 230 -1.83 -30.61 -5.14
N LEU A 231 -1.56 -29.31 -5.10
CA LEU A 231 -1.02 -28.64 -3.94
C LEU A 231 -2.21 -28.06 -3.17
N GLY A 232 -2.51 -28.52 -1.97
CA GLY A 232 -3.54 -27.87 -1.15
C GLY A 232 -3.32 -28.17 0.33
N GLU A 233 -3.64 -27.20 1.17
CA GLU A 233 -3.93 -27.39 2.61
C GLU A 233 -2.77 -27.79 3.52
N ARG A 234 -1.52 -27.56 3.12
CA ARG A 234 -0.33 -27.73 4.00
C ARG A 234 0.89 -26.96 3.49
N PHE A 235 1.95 -26.94 4.31
CA PHE A 235 3.27 -26.44 3.94
C PHE A 235 4.08 -27.45 3.13
N TYR A 236 4.75 -26.95 2.10
CA TYR A 236 5.65 -27.68 1.21
C TYR A 236 7.07 -27.13 1.35
N SER A 237 8.08 -27.99 1.40
CA SER A 237 9.48 -27.55 1.42
C SER A 237 9.86 -26.89 0.10
N GLU A 238 10.49 -25.72 0.17
CA GLU A 238 11.11 -25.01 -0.96
C GLU A 238 12.62 -25.18 -0.89
N ASN A 239 13.21 -25.68 -1.97
CA ASN A 239 14.65 -25.97 -2.05
C ASN A 239 15.31 -25.23 -3.24
N LYS A 240 14.57 -24.39 -3.96
CA LYS A 240 15.06 -23.70 -5.16
C LYS A 240 15.27 -22.21 -4.89
N PHE A 241 14.18 -21.46 -4.73
CA PHE A 241 14.20 -20.02 -4.49
C PHE A 241 12.83 -19.50 -4.08
N ILE A 242 12.81 -18.37 -3.38
CA ILE A 242 11.61 -17.61 -3.02
C ILE A 242 11.05 -16.95 -4.28
N LEU A 243 9.75 -17.03 -4.53
CA LEU A 243 9.11 -16.39 -5.69
C LEU A 243 8.80 -14.91 -5.41
N ARG A 244 9.17 -14.02 -6.34
CA ARG A 244 8.84 -12.58 -6.29
C ARG A 244 8.95 -11.95 -7.67
N GLU A 245 8.40 -10.74 -7.79
CA GLU A 245 8.32 -9.97 -9.04
C GLU A 245 9.66 -9.80 -9.78
N ASN A 246 10.76 -9.55 -9.06
CA ASN A 246 12.10 -9.33 -9.61
C ASN A 246 13.06 -10.51 -9.40
N ILE A 247 12.53 -11.74 -9.29
CA ILE A 247 13.33 -12.94 -9.04
C ILE A 247 14.50 -13.16 -10.01
N TYR A 248 14.42 -12.62 -11.22
CA TYR A 248 15.46 -12.73 -12.24
C TYR A 248 16.73 -11.96 -11.89
N GLU A 249 16.60 -10.87 -11.12
CA GLU A 249 17.72 -10.09 -10.58
C GLU A 249 18.41 -10.89 -9.47
N PHE A 250 17.62 -11.46 -8.56
CA PHE A 250 18.13 -12.17 -7.38
C PHE A 250 18.68 -13.57 -7.64
N ASN A 251 18.07 -14.35 -8.54
CA ASN A 251 18.53 -15.71 -8.84
C ASN A 251 19.93 -15.75 -9.46
N GLN A 252 20.44 -14.61 -9.95
CA GLN A 252 21.80 -14.49 -10.51
C GLN A 252 22.81 -13.98 -9.48
N ASP A 253 22.36 -13.50 -8.32
CA ASP A 253 23.25 -13.00 -7.28
C ASP A 253 23.85 -14.16 -6.46
N THR A 254 25.13 -14.41 -6.71
CA THR A 254 25.92 -15.40 -5.97
C THR A 254 25.98 -15.14 -4.46
N LYS A 255 25.91 -13.87 -4.02
CA LYS A 255 25.91 -13.51 -2.60
C LYS A 255 24.59 -13.94 -1.95
N TRP A 256 23.47 -13.64 -2.61
CA TRP A 256 22.14 -14.08 -2.17
C TRP A 256 22.04 -15.61 -2.11
N GLN A 257 22.50 -16.32 -3.13
CA GLN A 257 22.49 -17.80 -3.13
C GLN A 257 23.30 -18.39 -1.98
N GLN A 258 24.45 -17.79 -1.66
CA GLN A 258 25.26 -18.22 -0.53
C GLN A 258 24.59 -17.91 0.81
N MET A 259 23.93 -16.75 0.92
CA MET A 259 23.17 -16.32 2.09
C MET A 259 22.03 -17.29 2.42
N MET A 260 21.27 -17.69 1.41
CA MET A 260 20.05 -18.50 1.59
C MET A 260 20.30 -20.01 1.65
N LYS A 261 21.55 -20.46 1.48
CA LYS A 261 21.91 -21.88 1.35
C LYS A 261 21.50 -22.72 2.58
N ASP A 262 21.66 -22.16 3.77
CA ASP A 262 21.43 -22.87 5.03
C ASP A 262 20.01 -22.61 5.60
N LEU A 263 19.25 -21.69 5.00
CA LEU A 263 17.88 -21.39 5.37
C LEU A 263 16.94 -22.50 4.87
N LYS A 264 16.18 -23.10 5.78
CA LYS A 264 15.11 -24.02 5.40
C LYS A 264 13.84 -23.22 5.12
N VAL A 265 13.28 -23.41 3.93
CA VAL A 265 12.11 -22.65 3.48
C VAL A 265 10.92 -23.58 3.28
N TRP A 266 9.74 -23.14 3.71
CA TRP A 266 8.48 -23.76 3.35
C TRP A 266 7.49 -22.72 2.83
N TYR A 267 6.60 -23.14 1.94
CA TYR A 267 5.51 -22.32 1.45
C TYR A 267 4.18 -23.07 1.49
N MET A 268 3.10 -22.32 1.60
CA MET A 268 1.74 -22.85 1.41
C MET A 268 0.97 -21.92 0.46
N PRO A 269 0.26 -22.46 -0.55
CA PRO A 269 -0.61 -21.66 -1.42
C PRO A 269 -1.74 -20.97 -0.63
N VAL A 270 -2.05 -19.72 -0.97
CA VAL A 270 -3.11 -18.93 -0.32
C VAL A 270 -4.11 -18.38 -1.35
N ASP A 271 -5.39 -18.64 -1.10
CA ASP A 271 -6.51 -18.07 -1.85
C ASP A 271 -6.96 -16.73 -1.25
N TYR A 272 -7.54 -15.88 -2.10
CA TYR A 272 -8.34 -14.73 -1.68
C TYR A 272 -9.65 -15.16 -1.01
N SER A 273 -10.23 -14.29 -0.18
CA SER A 273 -11.46 -14.61 0.54
C SER A 273 -12.63 -14.91 -0.41
N ARG A 274 -13.46 -15.88 -0.02
CA ARG A 274 -14.69 -16.20 -0.75
C ARG A 274 -15.66 -16.97 0.14
N ASP A 275 -16.65 -16.28 0.70
CA ASP A 275 -17.81 -16.94 1.29
C ASP A 275 -18.89 -17.14 0.22
N LEU A 276 -19.26 -18.39 -0.04
CA LEU A 276 -20.31 -18.75 -1.00
C LEU A 276 -21.70 -18.24 -0.57
N ASN A 277 -21.94 -18.08 0.73
CA ASN A 277 -23.23 -17.61 1.25
C ASN A 277 -23.35 -16.07 1.18
N MET A 278 -22.23 -15.36 1.16
CA MET A 278 -22.18 -13.90 1.09
C MET A 278 -21.66 -13.37 -0.25
N TYR A 279 -21.35 -14.27 -1.19
CA TYR A 279 -20.80 -13.94 -2.49
C TYR A 279 -21.68 -12.90 -3.22
N ASN A 280 -21.04 -11.83 -3.66
CA ASN A 280 -21.65 -10.75 -4.43
C ASN A 280 -20.70 -10.29 -5.55
N GLU A 281 -21.05 -9.23 -6.26
CA GLU A 281 -20.24 -8.73 -7.39
C GLU A 281 -18.82 -8.33 -6.95
N GLU A 282 -18.70 -7.73 -5.77
CA GLU A 282 -17.43 -7.27 -5.21
C GLU A 282 -16.48 -8.41 -4.86
N SER A 283 -17.00 -9.61 -4.59
CA SER A 283 -16.19 -10.80 -4.34
C SER A 283 -15.31 -11.19 -5.54
N LYS A 284 -15.57 -10.68 -6.76
CA LYS A 284 -14.68 -10.89 -7.91
C LYS A 284 -13.44 -10.00 -7.87
N LEU A 285 -13.46 -8.92 -7.08
CA LEU A 285 -12.39 -7.94 -6.96
C LEU A 285 -11.46 -8.22 -5.77
N SER A 286 -11.68 -9.32 -5.02
CA SER A 286 -10.85 -9.69 -3.86
C SER A 286 -9.35 -9.73 -4.17
N TYR A 287 -8.93 -10.11 -5.39
CA TYR A 287 -7.52 -10.09 -5.73
C TYR A 287 -6.87 -8.70 -5.71
N PHE A 288 -7.69 -7.66 -5.87
CA PHE A 288 -7.29 -6.26 -5.82
C PHE A 288 -7.50 -5.70 -4.40
N THR A 289 -8.70 -5.88 -3.84
CA THR A 289 -9.04 -5.28 -2.53
C THR A 289 -8.31 -5.95 -1.36
N GLU A 290 -7.92 -7.22 -1.46
CA GLU A 290 -7.12 -7.94 -0.45
C GLU A 290 -5.63 -7.97 -0.77
N ASP A 291 -5.20 -7.25 -1.81
CA ASP A 291 -3.79 -7.18 -2.13
C ASP A 291 -2.98 -6.57 -0.97
N LEU A 292 -1.88 -7.24 -0.61
CA LEU A 292 -1.06 -6.85 0.54
C LEU A 292 -0.42 -5.47 0.37
N GLY A 293 0.07 -5.16 -0.84
CA GLY A 293 0.66 -3.86 -1.16
C GLY A 293 -0.37 -2.74 -1.20
N TRP A 294 -1.56 -3.00 -1.73
CA TRP A 294 -2.68 -2.05 -1.74
C TRP A 294 -3.09 -1.62 -0.32
N ASN A 295 -3.29 -2.60 0.57
CA ASN A 295 -3.65 -2.34 1.96
C ASN A 295 -2.49 -1.72 2.76
N ALA A 296 -1.25 -2.17 2.53
CA ALA A 296 -0.07 -1.60 3.17
C ALA A 296 0.16 -0.13 2.76
N TYR A 297 -0.10 0.23 1.51
CA TYR A 297 0.01 1.62 1.04
C TYR A 297 -0.87 2.55 1.88
N TRP A 298 -2.13 2.16 2.12
CA TRP A 298 -3.05 2.94 2.94
C TRP A 298 -2.65 3.00 4.41
N TYR A 299 -2.15 1.89 4.97
CA TYR A 299 -1.55 1.89 6.30
C TYR A 299 -0.42 2.92 6.41
N TYR A 300 0.59 2.84 5.54
CA TYR A 300 1.75 3.72 5.58
C TYR A 300 1.40 5.18 5.33
N LEU A 301 0.50 5.48 4.38
CA LEU A 301 0.02 6.84 4.15
C LEU A 301 -0.60 7.47 5.41
N ASN A 302 -1.41 6.69 6.15
CA ASN A 302 -2.03 7.18 7.38
C ASN A 302 -1.04 7.28 8.55
N LEU A 303 0.13 6.64 8.51
CA LEU A 303 1.21 6.85 9.47
C LEU A 303 2.10 8.03 9.08
N ASP A 304 2.42 8.17 7.80
CA ASP A 304 3.12 9.31 7.22
C ASP A 304 2.38 10.62 7.54
N TYR A 305 1.04 10.64 7.40
CA TYR A 305 0.19 11.80 7.67
C TYR A 305 -0.79 11.56 8.83
N SER A 306 -0.32 10.94 9.92
CA SER A 306 -1.15 10.58 11.08
C SER A 306 -1.92 11.75 11.67
N PHE A 307 -3.23 11.55 11.83
CA PHE A 307 -4.23 12.57 12.20
C PHE A 307 -3.93 13.31 13.51
N PHE A 308 -3.11 12.75 14.40
CA PHE A 308 -2.76 13.39 15.67
C PHE A 308 -1.39 14.08 15.70
N LEU A 309 -0.59 13.98 14.63
CA LEU A 309 0.67 14.71 14.45
C LEU A 309 0.38 16.11 13.89
N ASP A 310 0.95 17.15 14.48
CA ASP A 310 0.73 18.53 14.04
C ASP A 310 1.65 18.95 12.89
N GLY A 311 1.11 19.69 11.92
CA GLY A 311 1.83 20.04 10.71
C GLY A 311 3.01 21.00 10.90
N ASN A 312 3.13 21.65 12.06
CA ASN A 312 4.27 22.52 12.37
C ASN A 312 5.47 21.74 12.90
N THR A 313 5.26 20.88 13.90
CA THR A 313 6.33 20.09 14.54
C THR A 313 6.93 19.06 13.58
N PHE A 314 6.08 18.46 12.74
CA PHE A 314 6.46 17.38 11.82
C PHE A 314 6.61 17.84 10.36
N GLY A 315 6.53 19.16 10.10
CA GLY A 315 6.68 19.70 8.74
C GLY A 315 5.53 19.36 7.77
N LEU A 316 4.50 18.61 8.18
CA LEU A 316 3.43 18.11 7.29
C LEU A 316 2.69 19.22 6.52
N LYS A 317 2.65 20.45 7.04
CA LYS A 317 2.06 21.60 6.34
C LYS A 317 2.78 21.94 5.02
N ASN A 318 4.05 21.56 4.90
CA ASN A 318 4.88 21.80 3.71
C ASN A 318 4.41 20.92 2.54
N ASP A 319 3.76 19.79 2.84
CA ASP A 319 3.27 18.82 1.85
C ASP A 319 1.84 19.10 1.37
N ARG A 320 1.20 20.20 1.82
CA ARG A 320 -0.24 20.48 1.57
C ARG A 320 -1.11 19.31 2.02
N ARG A 321 -0.90 18.87 3.27
CA ARG A 321 -1.46 17.66 3.87
C ARG A 321 -2.93 17.43 3.56
N GLY A 322 -3.78 18.43 3.79
CA GLY A 322 -5.22 18.30 3.59
C GLY A 322 -5.58 18.04 2.13
N GLU A 323 -4.96 18.79 1.22
CA GLU A 323 -5.13 18.59 -0.23
C GLU A 323 -4.59 17.23 -0.67
N LEU A 324 -3.38 16.86 -0.26
CA LEU A 324 -2.73 15.59 -0.59
C LEU A 324 -3.58 14.39 -0.15
N TRP A 325 -4.15 14.43 1.06
CA TRP A 325 -4.99 13.34 1.57
C TRP A 325 -6.27 13.19 0.74
N LEU A 326 -6.98 14.28 0.44
CA LEU A 326 -8.18 14.24 -0.41
C LEU A 326 -7.87 13.79 -1.83
N TYR A 327 -6.78 14.29 -2.41
CA TYR A 327 -6.30 13.85 -3.71
C TYR A 327 -5.99 12.36 -3.70
N THR A 328 -5.30 11.85 -2.68
CA THR A 328 -4.99 10.41 -2.60
C THR A 328 -6.25 9.57 -2.49
N VAL A 329 -7.25 9.98 -1.70
CA VAL A 329 -8.56 9.32 -1.65
C VAL A 329 -9.21 9.29 -3.04
N HIS A 330 -9.19 10.40 -3.78
CA HIS A 330 -9.67 10.46 -5.15
C HIS A 330 -8.92 9.47 -6.07
N GLN A 331 -7.59 9.48 -6.06
CA GLN A 331 -6.77 8.59 -6.90
C GLN A 331 -7.05 7.10 -6.62
N LEU A 332 -7.20 6.72 -5.35
CA LEU A 332 -7.54 5.34 -4.95
C LEU A 332 -8.94 4.93 -5.45
N LEU A 333 -9.93 5.83 -5.39
CA LEU A 333 -11.27 5.58 -5.91
C LEU A 333 -11.28 5.47 -7.44
N SER A 334 -10.54 6.33 -8.15
CA SER A 334 -10.39 6.24 -9.60
C SER A 334 -9.76 4.91 -9.99
N ARG A 335 -8.72 4.46 -9.27
CA ARG A 335 -8.08 3.17 -9.51
C ARG A 335 -9.02 1.99 -9.25
N TYR A 336 -9.78 2.02 -8.16
CA TYR A 336 -10.78 1.00 -7.86
C TYR A 336 -11.90 0.98 -8.91
N TYR A 337 -12.39 2.15 -9.36
CA TYR A 337 -13.39 2.24 -10.42
C TYR A 337 -12.91 1.63 -11.75
N MET A 338 -11.65 1.84 -12.12
CA MET A 338 -11.06 1.16 -13.28
C MET A 338 -11.06 -0.37 -13.12
N GLU A 339 -10.79 -0.88 -11.91
CA GLU A 339 -10.88 -2.32 -11.64
C GLU A 339 -12.32 -2.83 -11.75
N ARG A 340 -13.31 -2.06 -11.26
CA ARG A 340 -14.74 -2.39 -11.42
C ARG A 340 -15.11 -2.52 -12.89
N LEU A 341 -14.73 -1.55 -13.72
CA LEU A 341 -14.98 -1.56 -15.16
C LEU A 341 -14.31 -2.75 -15.85
N SER A 342 -13.14 -3.21 -15.37
CA SER A 342 -12.48 -4.40 -15.94
C SER A 342 -13.34 -5.67 -15.84
N HIS A 343 -14.25 -5.74 -14.86
CA HIS A 343 -15.21 -6.84 -14.68
C HIS A 343 -16.60 -6.53 -15.22
N GLY A 344 -16.78 -5.40 -15.91
CA GLY A 344 -18.07 -4.94 -16.43
C GLY A 344 -19.01 -4.42 -15.33
N TYR A 345 -18.48 -4.04 -14.17
CA TYR A 345 -19.25 -3.39 -13.12
C TYR A 345 -19.28 -1.88 -13.33
N GLY A 346 -20.39 -1.26 -12.95
CA GLY A 346 -20.60 0.18 -13.09
C GLY A 346 -19.91 1.00 -12.01
N GLU A 347 -20.42 2.21 -11.80
CA GLU A 347 -19.91 3.11 -10.77
C GLU A 347 -19.85 2.48 -9.36
N ILE A 348 -18.99 3.06 -8.52
CA ILE A 348 -18.98 2.77 -7.09
C ILE A 348 -20.35 3.16 -6.52
N PRO A 349 -21.08 2.26 -5.84
CA PRO A 349 -22.39 2.58 -5.28
C PRO A 349 -22.33 3.75 -4.30
N GLU A 350 -23.41 4.53 -4.24
CA GLU A 350 -23.53 5.62 -3.27
C GLU A 350 -23.67 5.07 -1.85
N PHE A 351 -22.96 5.69 -0.92
CA PHE A 351 -23.09 5.36 0.50
C PHE A 351 -24.28 6.08 1.12
N SER A 352 -25.01 5.39 1.98
CA SER A 352 -26.13 5.95 2.71
C SER A 352 -26.15 5.42 4.14
N TRP A 353 -26.38 6.34 5.08
CA TRP A 353 -26.56 6.04 6.49
C TRP A 353 -27.93 5.44 6.81
N TYR A 354 -28.92 5.68 5.93
CA TYR A 354 -30.35 5.44 6.19
C TYR A 354 -30.97 4.39 5.26
N SER A 355 -30.14 3.72 4.45
CA SER A 355 -30.61 2.66 3.56
C SER A 355 -29.70 1.45 3.67
N GLN A 356 -30.21 0.33 3.15
CA GLN A 356 -29.47 -0.92 3.13
C GLN A 356 -28.24 -0.81 2.24
N ILE A 357 -27.11 -1.31 2.73
CA ILE A 357 -25.89 -1.55 1.97
C ILE A 357 -26.03 -2.94 1.35
N GLU A 358 -26.20 -2.98 0.03
CA GLU A 358 -26.42 -4.23 -0.72
C GLU A 358 -25.23 -5.19 -0.58
N MET A 359 -24.00 -4.68 -0.70
CA MET A 359 -22.78 -5.48 -0.70
C MET A 359 -22.26 -5.71 0.72
N GLY A 360 -22.47 -6.94 1.19
CA GLY A 360 -21.86 -7.47 2.41
C GLY A 360 -20.40 -7.88 2.20
N TYR A 361 -19.73 -8.20 3.30
CA TYR A 361 -18.34 -8.62 3.32
C TYR A 361 -18.05 -9.53 4.52
N ASP A 362 -17.48 -10.71 4.24
CA ASP A 362 -16.90 -11.60 5.23
C ASP A 362 -15.38 -11.61 5.03
N PRO A 363 -14.61 -11.01 5.95
CA PRO A 363 -13.16 -10.91 5.79
C PRO A 363 -12.45 -12.26 5.90
N GLN A 364 -13.06 -13.26 6.54
CA GLN A 364 -12.43 -14.54 6.88
C GLN A 364 -11.12 -14.38 7.68
N LEU A 365 -10.88 -13.21 8.28
CA LEU A 365 -9.70 -12.89 9.07
C LEU A 365 -9.89 -13.32 10.53
N ILE A 366 -8.76 -13.53 11.19
CA ILE A 366 -8.69 -13.80 12.62
C ILE A 366 -7.67 -12.87 13.24
N TYR A 367 -7.96 -12.35 14.42
CA TYR A 367 -6.99 -11.61 15.19
C TYR A 367 -6.06 -12.58 15.94
N TYR A 368 -4.85 -12.16 16.29
CA TYR A 368 -3.86 -13.04 16.93
C TYR A 368 -4.29 -13.62 18.29
N ASN A 369 -5.37 -13.11 18.89
CA ASN A 369 -5.99 -13.69 20.08
C ASN A 369 -7.01 -14.80 19.79
N GLY A 370 -7.16 -15.19 18.52
CA GLY A 370 -8.09 -16.22 18.07
C GLY A 370 -9.52 -15.74 17.83
N ILE A 371 -9.84 -14.46 18.02
CA ILE A 371 -11.17 -13.91 17.75
C ILE A 371 -11.28 -13.56 16.25
N GLY A 372 -12.30 -14.10 15.59
CA GLY A 372 -12.60 -13.77 14.20
C GLY A 372 -13.08 -12.33 14.02
N TYR A 373 -12.73 -11.72 12.89
CA TYR A 373 -13.26 -10.41 12.52
C TYR A 373 -14.77 -10.49 12.27
N SER A 374 -15.50 -9.46 12.68
CA SER A 374 -16.93 -9.35 12.38
C SER A 374 -17.18 -9.22 10.89
N TYR A 375 -18.26 -9.83 10.40
CA TYR A 375 -18.70 -9.74 9.01
C TYR A 375 -19.98 -8.89 8.89
N ARG A 376 -20.25 -8.36 7.69
CA ARG A 376 -21.49 -7.64 7.36
C ARG A 376 -22.24 -8.39 6.28
N LYS A 377 -23.45 -8.89 6.56
CA LYS A 377 -24.29 -9.57 5.55
C LYS A 377 -24.69 -8.64 4.39
N ASN A 378 -25.08 -9.21 3.26
CA ASN A 378 -25.70 -8.46 2.16
C ASN A 378 -27.01 -7.80 2.64
N TYR A 379 -27.33 -6.64 2.07
CA TYR A 379 -28.52 -5.82 2.41
C TYR A 379 -28.57 -5.44 3.90
N TYR A 380 -27.43 -5.04 4.48
CA TYR A 380 -27.33 -4.64 5.88
C TYR A 380 -27.80 -3.20 6.09
N GLU A 381 -28.60 -2.96 7.12
CA GLU A 381 -29.13 -1.64 7.48
C GLU A 381 -28.40 -1.10 8.71
N LEU A 382 -27.74 0.05 8.56
CA LEU A 382 -26.94 0.69 9.62
C LEU A 382 -27.81 1.34 10.71
N GLU A 383 -28.86 2.05 10.32
CA GLU A 383 -29.68 2.87 11.22
C GLU A 383 -30.41 2.06 12.30
N THR A 384 -30.89 0.85 11.99
CA THR A 384 -31.79 0.11 12.88
C THR A 384 -31.15 -0.33 14.19
N TYR A 385 -29.83 -0.53 14.22
CA TYR A 385 -29.14 -1.22 15.31
C TYR A 385 -27.99 -0.41 15.93
N GLY A 386 -27.76 0.83 15.50
CA GLY A 386 -26.58 1.61 15.89
C GLY A 386 -26.79 2.67 16.98
N ASN A 387 -25.68 3.25 17.44
CA ASN A 387 -25.66 4.38 18.38
C ASN A 387 -26.17 5.68 17.69
N PHE A 388 -27.45 5.99 17.84
CA PHE A 388 -28.09 7.15 17.21
C PHE A 388 -27.43 8.50 17.56
N GLU A 389 -26.93 8.67 18.79
CA GLU A 389 -26.23 9.90 19.19
C GLU A 389 -24.92 10.08 18.40
N MET A 390 -24.21 8.98 18.15
CA MET A 390 -23.00 8.99 17.31
C MET A 390 -23.36 9.26 15.85
N LEU A 391 -24.41 8.62 15.33
CA LEU A 391 -24.90 8.85 13.98
C LEU A 391 -25.28 10.32 13.74
N ASP A 392 -25.98 10.95 14.68
CA ASP A 392 -26.36 12.37 14.61
C ASP A 392 -25.14 13.29 14.57
N LYS A 393 -24.07 12.96 15.29
CA LYS A 393 -22.82 13.73 15.25
C LYS A 393 -22.09 13.58 13.92
N ILE A 394 -22.04 12.37 13.37
CA ILE A 394 -21.38 12.07 12.09
C ILE A 394 -22.12 12.77 10.95
N THR A 395 -23.43 12.54 10.84
CA THR A 395 -24.26 13.12 9.78
C THR A 395 -24.35 14.64 9.92
N GLY A 396 -24.50 15.14 11.15
CA GLY A 396 -24.44 16.57 11.45
C GLY A 396 -23.10 17.22 11.09
N PHE A 397 -21.97 16.50 11.17
CA PHE A 397 -20.68 16.97 10.66
C PHE A 397 -20.71 17.14 9.15
N MET A 398 -21.13 16.09 8.43
CA MET A 398 -21.16 16.11 6.96
C MET A 398 -22.03 17.26 6.45
N THR A 399 -23.21 17.46 7.04
CA THR A 399 -24.09 18.59 6.70
C THR A 399 -23.43 19.95 6.96
N ARG A 400 -22.68 20.12 8.06
CA ARG A 400 -22.00 21.40 8.35
C ARG A 400 -20.89 21.70 7.35
N VAL A 401 -20.09 20.70 6.98
CA VAL A 401 -19.03 20.87 5.97
C VAL A 401 -19.63 21.23 4.61
N GLN A 402 -20.71 20.55 4.21
CA GLN A 402 -21.44 20.92 2.98
C GLN A 402 -21.96 22.35 3.04
N ASN A 403 -22.55 22.77 4.16
CA ASN A 403 -23.11 24.11 4.32
C ASN A 403 -22.05 25.22 4.22
N ILE A 404 -20.85 25.04 4.81
CA ILE A 404 -19.79 26.07 4.71
C ILE A 404 -19.27 26.18 3.27
N ILE A 405 -19.15 25.07 2.55
CA ILE A 405 -18.77 25.08 1.12
C ILE A 405 -19.82 25.82 0.29
N ASP A 406 -21.11 25.59 0.55
CA ASP A 406 -22.21 26.28 -0.14
C ASP A 406 -22.21 27.79 0.15
N MET A 407 -22.00 28.18 1.41
CA MET A 407 -21.89 29.58 1.82
C MET A 407 -20.69 30.29 1.20
N GLY A 408 -19.61 29.56 0.91
CA GLY A 408 -18.39 30.09 0.31
C GLY A 408 -17.43 30.74 1.30
N TYR A 409 -17.69 30.62 2.59
CA TYR A 409 -16.77 31.03 3.63
C TYR A 409 -16.90 30.12 4.85
N TYR A 410 -15.82 30.01 5.59
CA TYR A 410 -15.75 29.30 6.86
C TYR A 410 -15.41 30.28 7.96
N LYS A 411 -16.31 30.42 8.94
CA LYS A 411 -16.09 31.23 10.14
C LYS A 411 -15.59 30.33 11.26
N THR A 412 -14.36 30.54 11.69
CA THR A 412 -13.74 29.80 12.81
C THR A 412 -14.35 30.21 14.16
N ALA A 413 -14.14 29.41 15.21
CA ALA A 413 -14.65 29.69 16.55
C ALA A 413 -14.15 31.02 17.14
N ASP A 414 -12.95 31.47 16.77
CA ASP A 414 -12.38 32.75 17.19
C ASP A 414 -12.82 33.94 16.31
N GLY A 415 -13.66 33.69 15.30
CA GLY A 415 -14.31 34.72 14.48
C GLY A 415 -13.57 35.08 13.19
N HIS A 416 -12.45 34.42 12.87
CA HIS A 416 -11.79 34.61 11.57
C HIS A 416 -12.66 34.06 10.44
N MET A 417 -12.60 34.75 9.30
CA MET A 417 -13.35 34.42 8.10
C MET A 417 -12.38 33.91 7.04
N ILE A 418 -12.52 32.65 6.65
CA ILE A 418 -11.75 32.01 5.59
C ILE A 418 -12.61 31.98 4.33
N ASP A 419 -12.08 32.53 3.24
CA ASP A 419 -12.73 32.53 1.93
C ASP A 419 -12.55 31.17 1.25
N LEU A 420 -13.65 30.46 0.98
CA LEU A 420 -13.64 29.15 0.34
C LEU A 420 -13.79 29.24 -1.20
N ARG A 421 -13.70 30.44 -1.78
CA ARG A 421 -13.67 30.66 -3.25
C ARG A 421 -12.24 30.75 -3.79
N LYS A 422 -11.27 30.23 -3.04
CA LYS A 422 -9.86 30.21 -3.39
C LYS A 422 -9.33 28.78 -3.42
N PRO A 423 -8.50 28.39 -4.40
CA PRO A 423 -7.99 27.02 -4.53
C PRO A 423 -7.26 26.52 -3.28
N GLU A 424 -6.43 27.36 -2.66
CA GLU A 424 -5.65 27.03 -1.47
C GLU A 424 -6.52 26.69 -0.25
N SER A 425 -7.80 27.07 -0.26
CA SER A 425 -8.73 26.77 0.83
C SER A 425 -9.15 25.29 0.89
N VAL A 426 -8.81 24.49 -0.13
CA VAL A 426 -8.97 23.03 -0.09
C VAL A 426 -8.22 22.41 1.10
N GLU A 427 -7.11 23.01 1.52
CA GLU A 427 -6.33 22.56 2.67
C GLU A 427 -7.18 22.51 3.95
N TYR A 428 -8.04 23.51 4.17
CA TYR A 428 -8.95 23.51 5.33
C TYR A 428 -10.00 22.41 5.23
N ILE A 429 -10.55 22.17 4.04
CA ILE A 429 -11.53 21.12 3.81
C ILE A 429 -10.90 19.75 4.03
N GLY A 430 -9.70 19.51 3.48
CA GLY A 430 -8.95 18.28 3.69
C GLY A 430 -8.63 18.01 5.15
N ASN A 431 -8.19 19.04 5.88
CA ASN A 431 -7.92 18.91 7.31
C ASN A 431 -9.17 18.55 8.12
N MET A 432 -10.33 19.16 7.80
CA MET A 432 -11.62 18.82 8.40
C MET A 432 -12.04 17.38 8.08
N MET A 433 -11.93 16.97 6.81
CA MET A 433 -12.36 15.65 6.36
C MET A 433 -11.47 14.52 6.91
N GLN A 434 -10.14 14.71 6.98
CA GLN A 434 -9.28 13.75 7.66
C GLN A 434 -9.54 13.71 9.19
N GLY A 435 -10.08 14.80 9.76
CA GLY A 435 -10.25 14.95 11.19
C GLY A 435 -8.91 15.13 11.93
N ASN A 436 -7.91 15.72 11.27
CA ASN A 436 -6.59 15.86 11.86
C ASN A 436 -6.48 17.04 12.84
N ILE A 437 -5.40 17.07 13.62
CA ILE A 437 -5.14 18.08 14.66
C ILE A 437 -4.93 19.50 14.12
N ASP A 438 -4.66 19.65 12.82
CA ASP A 438 -4.49 20.93 12.14
C ASP A 438 -5.85 21.57 11.76
N SER A 439 -6.96 20.84 11.94
CA SER A 439 -8.31 21.41 11.89
C SER A 439 -8.47 22.56 12.89
N MET A 440 -8.98 23.70 12.41
CA MET A 440 -9.17 24.91 13.23
C MET A 440 -10.14 24.67 14.40
N ASP A 441 -11.36 24.18 14.13
CA ASP A 441 -12.35 23.88 15.19
C ASP A 441 -12.23 22.44 15.72
N LYS A 442 -11.28 22.25 16.62
CA LYS A 442 -10.85 20.93 17.14
C LYS A 442 -11.96 20.10 17.78
N MET A 443 -12.86 20.73 18.54
CA MET A 443 -13.87 20.00 19.33
C MET A 443 -14.83 19.20 18.43
N PHE A 444 -15.14 19.73 17.25
CA PHE A 444 -16.15 19.15 16.38
C PHE A 444 -15.54 18.37 15.21
N TYR A 445 -14.45 18.87 14.62
CA TYR A 445 -13.89 18.27 13.40
C TYR A 445 -12.90 17.12 13.66
N GLN A 446 -12.24 17.05 14.81
CA GLN A 446 -11.15 16.10 15.00
C GLN A 446 -11.61 14.62 15.10
N PHE A 447 -12.87 14.35 15.45
CA PHE A 447 -13.29 13.00 15.81
C PHE A 447 -14.36 12.38 14.91
N TRP A 448 -14.93 13.14 13.97
CA TRP A 448 -16.03 12.63 13.14
C TRP A 448 -15.64 11.37 12.35
N TYR A 449 -14.44 11.39 11.73
CA TYR A 449 -13.91 10.31 10.90
C TYR A 449 -13.70 9.04 11.72
N MET A 450 -13.14 9.18 12.92
CA MET A 450 -12.98 8.09 13.87
C MET A 450 -14.34 7.57 14.38
N PHE A 451 -15.29 8.46 14.68
CA PHE A 451 -16.64 8.05 15.07
C PHE A 451 -17.37 7.30 13.96
N ALA A 452 -17.18 7.67 12.69
CA ALA A 452 -17.76 6.92 11.57
C ALA A 452 -17.28 5.46 11.55
N HIS A 453 -15.97 5.24 11.72
CA HIS A 453 -15.40 3.89 11.76
C HIS A 453 -15.78 3.12 13.04
N MET A 454 -15.85 3.79 14.19
CA MET A 454 -16.38 3.19 15.42
C MET A 454 -17.84 2.78 15.28
N TYR A 455 -18.66 3.60 14.60
CA TYR A 455 -20.06 3.28 14.34
C TYR A 455 -20.21 2.05 13.43
N PHE A 456 -19.37 1.92 12.39
CA PHE A 456 -19.35 0.73 11.52
C PHE A 456 -18.98 -0.55 12.26
N ALA A 457 -18.20 -0.43 13.34
CA ALA A 457 -17.73 -1.54 14.14
C ALA A 457 -18.55 -1.79 15.43
N ASP A 458 -19.65 -1.06 15.62
CA ASP A 458 -20.47 -1.10 16.84
C ASP A 458 -19.65 -0.86 18.12
N ALA A 459 -18.70 0.09 18.05
CA ALA A 459 -17.81 0.47 19.13
C ALA A 459 -18.25 1.78 19.81
N ASP A 460 -18.38 1.76 21.13
CA ASP A 460 -18.77 2.94 21.91
C ASP A 460 -17.60 3.89 22.24
N TYR A 461 -17.91 5.16 22.52
CA TYR A 461 -16.93 6.24 22.72
C TYR A 461 -15.81 5.99 23.75
N TYR A 462 -16.11 5.19 24.77
CA TYR A 462 -15.23 4.91 25.90
C TYR A 462 -14.88 3.43 26.02
N GLN A 463 -15.26 2.63 25.02
CA GLN A 463 -15.00 1.21 25.00
C GLN A 463 -13.51 0.95 24.86
N MET A 464 -13.00 0.01 25.64
CA MET A 464 -11.61 -0.45 25.63
C MET A 464 -11.48 -1.83 24.99
N GLU A 465 -12.42 -2.72 25.25
CA GLU A 465 -12.44 -4.06 24.64
C GLU A 465 -13.43 -4.02 23.47
N VAL A 466 -12.91 -4.08 22.24
CA VAL A 466 -13.69 -3.98 21.00
C VAL A 466 -13.50 -5.26 20.19
N TYR A 467 -14.56 -5.77 19.56
CA TYR A 467 -14.42 -6.91 18.67
C TYR A 467 -13.62 -6.52 17.40
N PRO A 468 -12.76 -7.42 16.88
CA PRO A 468 -12.04 -7.15 15.65
C PRO A 468 -13.00 -6.83 14.49
N ASN A 469 -12.77 -5.69 13.83
CA ASN A 469 -13.56 -5.24 12.70
C ASN A 469 -12.64 -4.55 11.68
N VAL A 470 -12.83 -4.87 10.39
CA VAL A 470 -11.92 -4.41 9.34
C VAL A 470 -11.89 -2.89 9.18
N MET A 471 -12.96 -2.19 9.56
CA MET A 471 -13.05 -0.73 9.49
C MET A 471 -12.29 -0.03 10.62
N LEU A 472 -11.75 -0.75 11.62
CA LEU A 472 -11.00 -0.15 12.72
C LEU A 472 -9.49 -0.08 12.49
N ASN A 473 -8.97 -0.79 11.47
CA ASN A 473 -7.55 -0.85 11.12
C ASN A 473 -7.27 -0.37 9.69
N PHE A 474 -6.18 0.38 9.50
CA PHE A 474 -5.76 0.82 8.17
C PHE A 474 -5.27 -0.33 7.28
N GLU A 475 -4.78 -1.40 7.89
CA GLU A 475 -4.30 -2.63 7.27
C GLU A 475 -5.41 -3.45 6.59
N THR A 476 -6.67 -3.26 7.01
CA THR A 476 -7.77 -4.14 6.60
C THR A 476 -8.94 -3.42 5.97
N MET A 477 -9.13 -2.11 6.20
CA MET A 477 -10.38 -1.44 5.80
C MET A 477 -10.60 -1.41 4.28
N MET A 478 -9.53 -1.34 3.48
CA MET A 478 -9.66 -1.32 2.01
C MET A 478 -10.10 -2.66 1.42
N ARG A 479 -10.16 -3.73 2.22
CA ARG A 479 -10.71 -5.01 1.79
C ARG A 479 -12.22 -4.98 1.65
N ASP A 480 -12.90 -4.14 2.43
CA ASP A 480 -14.35 -4.06 2.50
C ASP A 480 -14.91 -3.13 1.40
N PRO A 481 -15.87 -3.57 0.56
CA PRO A 481 -16.51 -2.71 -0.43
C PRO A 481 -17.14 -1.42 0.13
N MET A 482 -17.61 -1.44 1.38
CA MET A 482 -18.17 -0.27 2.05
C MET A 482 -17.15 0.83 2.26
N TYR A 483 -15.86 0.52 2.36
CA TYR A 483 -14.79 1.53 2.36
C TYR A 483 -14.91 2.41 1.12
N TYR A 484 -14.97 1.82 -0.07
CA TYR A 484 -15.01 2.60 -1.31
C TYR A 484 -16.28 3.44 -1.44
N MET A 485 -17.43 2.93 -0.98
CA MET A 485 -18.68 3.68 -0.94
C MET A 485 -18.58 4.87 0.02
N PHE A 486 -18.11 4.64 1.25
CA PHE A 486 -17.99 5.69 2.27
C PHE A 486 -16.98 6.75 1.85
N TYR A 487 -15.83 6.35 1.31
CA TYR A 487 -14.80 7.29 0.85
C TYR A 487 -15.20 8.02 -0.44
N LYS A 488 -16.07 7.45 -1.28
CA LYS A 488 -16.72 8.20 -2.37
C LYS A 488 -17.48 9.41 -1.83
N SER A 489 -18.18 9.27 -0.70
CA SER A 489 -18.87 10.40 -0.06
C SER A 489 -17.91 11.50 0.44
N ILE A 490 -16.69 11.14 0.84
CA ILE A 490 -15.62 12.08 1.19
C ILE A 490 -15.09 12.79 -0.06
N ALA A 491 -14.82 12.04 -1.14
CA ALA A 491 -14.39 12.61 -2.41
C ALA A 491 -15.45 13.54 -3.04
N GLN A 492 -16.74 13.26 -2.84
CA GLN A 492 -17.82 14.16 -3.27
C GLN A 492 -17.76 15.52 -2.57
N ILE A 493 -17.31 15.60 -1.30
CA ILE A 493 -17.07 16.89 -0.63
C ILE A 493 -15.94 17.66 -1.32
N TYR A 494 -14.85 16.97 -1.68
CA TYR A 494 -13.76 17.55 -2.45
C TYR A 494 -14.24 18.09 -3.80
N PHE A 495 -14.98 17.30 -4.58
CA PHE A 495 -15.51 17.76 -5.87
C PHE A 495 -16.54 18.87 -5.75
N LYS A 496 -17.35 18.86 -4.69
CA LYS A 496 -18.28 19.95 -4.38
C LYS A 496 -17.54 21.26 -4.08
N PHE A 497 -16.43 21.22 -3.34
CA PHE A 497 -15.57 22.37 -3.16
C PHE A 497 -15.01 22.86 -4.51
N MET A 498 -14.47 21.95 -5.31
CA MET A 498 -13.88 22.27 -6.62
C MET A 498 -14.90 22.84 -7.63
N HIS A 499 -16.17 22.45 -7.53
CA HIS A 499 -17.26 22.99 -8.35
C HIS A 499 -17.44 24.51 -8.19
N TYR A 500 -17.17 25.05 -7.00
CA TYR A 500 -17.29 26.50 -6.75
C TYR A 500 -16.07 27.31 -7.19
N LEU A 501 -15.00 26.66 -7.62
CA LEU A 501 -13.83 27.35 -8.16
C LEU A 501 -14.03 27.68 -9.65
N PRO A 502 -13.47 28.78 -10.15
CA PRO A 502 -13.49 29.07 -11.57
C PRO A 502 -12.84 27.95 -12.40
N LYS A 503 -13.50 27.59 -13.50
CA LYS A 503 -12.97 26.72 -14.54
C LYS A 503 -11.70 27.35 -15.13
N TYR A 504 -10.77 26.51 -15.57
CA TYR A 504 -9.57 27.03 -16.25
C TYR A 504 -9.94 27.61 -17.62
N THR A 505 -9.41 28.80 -17.93
CA THR A 505 -9.55 29.39 -19.27
C THR A 505 -8.49 28.82 -20.21
N LYS A 506 -8.70 28.97 -21.53
CA LYS A 506 -7.72 28.55 -22.53
C LYS A 506 -6.34 29.17 -22.29
N GLU A 507 -6.27 30.43 -21.86
CA GLU A 507 -5.00 31.10 -21.56
C GLU A 507 -4.26 30.50 -20.36
N GLN A 508 -5.00 29.97 -19.37
CA GLN A 508 -4.40 29.32 -18.21
C GLN A 508 -3.89 27.91 -18.51
N LEU A 509 -4.49 27.24 -19.50
CA LEU A 509 -4.11 25.89 -19.93
C LEU A 509 -3.02 25.91 -21.01
N MET A 510 -3.05 26.93 -21.88
CA MET A 510 -2.15 27.05 -23.02
C MET A 510 -0.73 27.38 -22.57
N MET A 511 0.24 26.65 -23.13
CA MET A 511 1.65 27.00 -23.08
C MET A 511 2.10 27.54 -24.46
N PRO A 512 2.17 28.87 -24.66
CA PRO A 512 2.49 29.43 -25.97
C PRO A 512 3.89 29.01 -26.46
N GLY A 513 3.95 28.54 -27.71
CA GLY A 513 5.20 28.09 -28.34
C GLY A 513 5.56 26.63 -28.07
N VAL A 514 4.73 25.89 -27.31
CA VAL A 514 4.87 24.43 -27.12
C VAL A 514 3.71 23.69 -27.78
N ASN A 515 4.03 22.64 -28.53
CA ASN A 515 3.04 21.78 -29.16
C ASN A 515 3.41 20.30 -28.95
N LEU A 516 2.54 19.57 -28.25
CA LEU A 516 2.66 18.13 -28.07
C LEU A 516 2.04 17.43 -29.29
N LYS A 517 2.88 17.10 -30.28
CA LYS A 517 2.43 16.56 -31.58
C LYS A 517 1.92 15.14 -31.51
N ASN A 518 2.57 14.31 -30.70
CA ASN A 518 2.30 12.88 -30.64
C ASN A 518 2.81 12.31 -29.32
N VAL A 519 2.10 11.30 -28.83
CA VAL A 519 2.59 10.39 -27.80
C VAL A 519 2.37 8.96 -28.28
N GLU A 520 3.47 8.24 -28.46
CA GLU A 520 3.44 6.80 -28.72
C GLU A 520 3.48 6.07 -27.40
N VAL A 521 2.56 5.14 -27.18
CA VAL A 521 2.51 4.30 -25.98
C VAL A 521 2.76 2.87 -26.43
N SER A 522 3.69 2.17 -25.78
CA SER A 522 3.92 0.75 -26.05
C SER A 522 2.72 -0.09 -25.58
N GLU A 523 2.73 -1.38 -25.90
CA GLU A 523 1.65 -2.28 -25.49
C GLU A 523 1.50 -2.32 -23.95
N LEU A 524 0.27 -2.09 -23.48
CA LEU A 524 -0.09 -2.19 -22.07
C LEU A 524 -0.61 -3.61 -21.81
N VAL A 525 0.11 -4.39 -21.00
CA VAL A 525 -0.19 -5.80 -20.77
C VAL A 525 -0.17 -6.12 -19.29
N THR A 526 -1.28 -6.62 -18.78
CA THR A 526 -1.41 -7.16 -17.42
C THR A 526 -1.39 -8.68 -17.39
N TYR A 527 -1.06 -9.25 -16.25
CA TYR A 527 -1.01 -10.68 -15.97
C TYR A 527 -1.07 -10.93 -14.47
N PHE A 528 -1.24 -12.18 -14.03
CA PHE A 528 -0.99 -12.54 -12.62
C PHE A 528 0.36 -13.20 -12.46
N ASP A 529 1.05 -12.82 -11.38
CA ASP A 529 2.35 -13.34 -11.00
C ASP A 529 2.31 -14.09 -9.66
N LEU A 530 3.20 -15.05 -9.47
CA LEU A 530 3.33 -15.81 -8.21
C LEU A 530 4.36 -15.15 -7.29
N VAL A 531 3.93 -14.80 -6.09
CA VAL A 531 4.76 -14.14 -5.08
C VAL A 531 4.65 -14.88 -3.74
N ASP A 532 5.80 -15.01 -3.07
CA ASP A 532 5.95 -15.52 -1.73
C ASP A 532 6.07 -14.36 -0.73
N PHE A 533 5.24 -14.38 0.31
CA PHE A 533 5.31 -13.41 1.42
C PHE A 533 5.80 -14.08 2.69
N ASP A 534 6.74 -13.46 3.39
CA ASP A 534 7.27 -14.01 4.63
C ASP A 534 6.22 -13.94 5.74
N VAL A 535 5.84 -15.11 6.24
CA VAL A 535 4.89 -15.27 7.36
C VAL A 535 5.54 -15.98 8.54
N THR A 536 6.86 -15.94 8.62
CA THR A 536 7.65 -16.62 9.66
C THR A 536 7.28 -16.16 11.07
N ASN A 537 6.74 -14.95 11.22
CA ASN A 537 6.22 -14.48 12.51
C ASN A 537 5.04 -15.32 13.04
N LEU A 538 4.35 -16.09 12.20
CA LEU A 538 3.31 -17.05 12.62
C LEU A 538 3.89 -18.40 13.09
N MET A 539 5.18 -18.67 12.85
CA MET A 539 5.77 -19.97 13.11
C MET A 539 5.79 -20.27 14.60
N ASN A 540 5.30 -21.45 14.99
CA ASN A 540 5.21 -21.87 16.39
C ASN A 540 6.35 -22.82 16.81
N ASP A 541 7.55 -22.61 16.28
CA ASP A 541 8.76 -23.31 16.70
C ASP A 541 9.47 -22.56 17.85
N LYS A 542 10.47 -23.16 18.48
CA LYS A 542 11.34 -22.42 19.42
C LYS A 542 12.38 -21.60 18.65
N MET A 543 12.53 -20.33 19.04
CA MET A 543 13.64 -19.49 18.56
C MET A 543 14.99 -20.13 18.95
N VAL A 544 15.94 -20.13 18.02
CA VAL A 544 17.26 -20.71 18.21
C VAL A 544 18.26 -19.60 18.51
N PHE A 545 19.03 -19.77 19.59
CA PHE A 545 20.12 -18.89 19.94
C PHE A 545 21.43 -19.69 20.02
N HIS A 546 22.48 -19.19 19.37
CA HIS A 546 23.83 -19.74 19.45
C HIS A 546 24.77 -18.67 20.01
N ASP A 547 25.44 -18.95 21.13
CA ASP A 547 26.28 -17.99 21.86
C ASP A 547 25.57 -16.64 22.13
N GLY A 548 24.28 -16.70 22.49
CA GLY A 548 23.46 -15.52 22.76
C GLY A 548 23.00 -14.73 21.53
N LYS A 549 23.37 -15.16 20.32
CA LYS A 549 22.92 -14.55 19.06
C LYS A 549 21.76 -15.33 18.48
N PHE A 550 20.74 -14.62 18.01
CA PHE A 550 19.61 -15.23 17.31
C PHE A 550 20.06 -15.85 15.98
N VAL A 551 19.50 -17.01 15.65
CA VAL A 551 19.76 -17.74 14.42
C VAL A 551 18.43 -17.97 13.70
N TRP A 552 18.28 -17.34 12.54
CA TRP A 552 17.09 -17.47 11.70
C TRP A 552 17.23 -18.65 10.73
N ASP A 553 17.11 -19.90 11.19
CA ASP A 553 17.37 -21.08 10.34
C ASP A 553 16.16 -21.61 9.54
N LYS A 554 14.98 -21.02 9.74
CA LYS A 554 13.71 -21.46 9.13
C LYS A 554 12.83 -20.27 8.73
N SER A 555 12.17 -20.37 7.58
CA SER A 555 11.16 -19.39 7.14
C SER A 555 9.90 -20.05 6.56
N LEU A 556 8.75 -19.46 6.83
CA LEU A 556 7.45 -19.82 6.24
C LEU A 556 7.00 -18.75 5.26
N TYR A 557 6.42 -19.16 4.13
CA TYR A 557 5.89 -18.26 3.12
C TYR A 557 4.44 -18.55 2.74
N ALA A 558 3.67 -17.49 2.52
CA ALA A 558 2.40 -17.53 1.83
C ALA A 558 2.63 -17.34 0.32
N ARG A 559 2.26 -18.32 -0.51
CA ARG A 559 2.40 -18.23 -1.98
C ARG A 559 1.06 -17.83 -2.61
N GLN A 560 0.98 -16.62 -3.15
CA GLN A 560 -0.24 -16.06 -3.73
C GLN A 560 -0.02 -15.56 -5.16
N MET A 561 -1.07 -15.60 -5.99
CA MET A 561 -1.06 -14.93 -7.29
C MET A 561 -1.54 -13.49 -7.18
N ARG A 562 -0.80 -12.55 -7.76
CA ARG A 562 -1.06 -11.11 -7.68
C ARG A 562 -1.12 -10.47 -9.06
N LEU A 563 -2.01 -9.51 -9.27
CA LEU A 563 -2.05 -8.72 -10.51
C LEU A 563 -0.72 -7.98 -10.70
N ASN A 564 -0.22 -7.94 -11.94
CA ASN A 564 0.97 -7.21 -12.35
C ASN A 564 0.84 -6.73 -13.82
N HIS A 565 1.77 -5.91 -14.29
CA HIS A 565 1.89 -5.48 -15.67
C HIS A 565 3.33 -5.65 -16.21
N LYS A 566 3.44 -5.67 -17.54
CA LYS A 566 4.76 -5.59 -18.20
C LYS A 566 5.25 -4.14 -18.16
N PRO A 567 6.57 -3.90 -18.07
CA PRO A 567 7.11 -2.56 -18.27
C PRO A 567 6.64 -1.98 -19.59
N PHE A 568 6.22 -0.72 -19.59
CA PHE A 568 5.80 -0.01 -20.78
C PHE A 568 6.49 1.35 -20.86
N THR A 569 6.44 1.96 -22.03
CA THR A 569 7.05 3.26 -22.29
C THR A 569 6.09 4.15 -23.05
N TYR A 570 6.19 5.46 -22.83
CA TYR A 570 5.64 6.42 -23.76
C TYR A 570 6.73 7.35 -24.30
N THR A 571 6.63 7.65 -25.60
CA THR A 571 7.55 8.52 -26.33
C THR A 571 6.82 9.76 -26.82
N TYR A 572 7.15 10.90 -26.23
CA TYR A 572 6.62 12.22 -26.57
C TYR A 572 7.35 12.80 -27.78
N THR A 573 6.61 13.43 -28.67
CA THR A 573 7.13 14.33 -29.71
C THR A 573 6.64 15.73 -29.43
N ILE A 574 7.52 16.60 -28.93
CA ILE A 574 7.20 17.96 -28.52
C ILE A 574 7.96 18.95 -29.40
N GLU A 575 7.25 19.89 -30.03
CA GLU A 575 7.86 21.06 -30.65
C GLU A 575 7.87 22.21 -29.66
N SER A 576 9.01 22.89 -29.53
CA SER A 576 9.12 24.13 -28.77
C SER A 576 9.83 25.22 -29.58
N ASP A 577 9.32 26.45 -29.52
CA ASP A 577 9.90 27.60 -30.21
C ASP A 577 11.24 28.05 -29.60
N LYS A 578 11.50 27.73 -28.32
CA LYS A 578 12.69 28.19 -27.57
C LYS A 578 13.09 27.18 -26.48
N PRO A 579 14.32 27.24 -25.95
CA PRO A 579 14.64 26.44 -24.77
C PRO A 579 13.82 26.89 -23.56
N GLU A 580 13.18 25.94 -22.85
CA GLU A 580 12.37 26.23 -21.67
C GLU A 580 12.20 25.02 -20.76
N LYS A 581 11.94 25.31 -19.48
CA LYS A 581 11.77 24.32 -18.42
C LYS A 581 10.30 23.94 -18.30
N VAL A 582 10.00 22.65 -18.28
CA VAL A 582 8.63 22.12 -18.27
C VAL A 582 8.45 21.00 -17.25
N VAL A 583 7.19 20.78 -16.91
CA VAL A 583 6.71 19.55 -16.26
C VAL A 583 5.84 18.81 -17.29
N LEU A 584 5.99 17.49 -17.33
CA LEU A 584 5.14 16.60 -18.10
C LEU A 584 4.30 15.79 -17.13
N ARG A 585 2.98 15.74 -17.36
CA ARG A 585 2.06 14.90 -16.60
C ARG A 585 1.39 13.87 -17.51
N ALA A 586 1.18 12.67 -16.96
CA ALA A 586 0.45 11.60 -17.62
C ALA A 586 -0.66 11.08 -16.69
N PHE A 587 -1.84 10.91 -17.26
CA PHE A 587 -3.02 10.37 -16.58
C PHE A 587 -3.59 9.21 -17.38
N ILE A 588 -4.23 8.26 -16.70
CA ILE A 588 -5.01 7.18 -17.30
C ILE A 588 -6.46 7.24 -16.81
N GLY A 589 -7.41 6.98 -17.70
CA GLY A 589 -8.84 7.03 -17.38
C GLY A 589 -9.65 6.10 -18.26
N PRO A 590 -10.87 5.73 -17.85
CA PRO A 590 -11.75 4.94 -18.69
C PRO A 590 -12.18 5.72 -19.92
N LYS A 591 -12.41 5.03 -21.04
CA LYS A 591 -12.97 5.65 -22.25
C LYS A 591 -14.48 5.48 -22.35
N PHE A 592 -14.96 4.33 -21.89
CA PHE A 592 -16.36 3.95 -21.93
C PHE A 592 -16.84 3.54 -20.54
N ASP A 593 -18.12 3.77 -20.28
CA ASP A 593 -18.81 3.24 -19.10
C ASP A 593 -19.19 1.75 -19.28
N GLU A 594 -19.85 1.18 -18.27
CA GLU A 594 -20.30 -0.21 -18.26
C GLU A 594 -21.29 -0.57 -19.38
N PHE A 595 -21.95 0.43 -19.97
CA PHE A 595 -22.90 0.26 -21.09
C PHE A 595 -22.25 0.45 -22.46
N GLY A 596 -20.94 0.73 -22.52
CA GLY A 596 -20.21 1.01 -23.75
C GLY A 596 -20.45 2.42 -24.31
N ARG A 597 -20.97 3.35 -23.51
CA ARG A 597 -21.14 4.76 -23.88
C ARG A 597 -19.84 5.50 -23.59
N MET A 598 -19.46 6.42 -24.48
CA MET A 598 -18.28 7.25 -24.25
C MET A 598 -18.56 8.21 -23.09
N ILE A 599 -17.65 8.27 -22.13
CA ILE A 599 -17.77 9.18 -20.97
C ILE A 599 -17.31 10.57 -21.42
N SER A 600 -18.12 11.60 -21.18
CA SER A 600 -17.75 12.98 -21.50
C SER A 600 -16.54 13.41 -20.67
N LEU A 601 -15.69 14.30 -21.19
CA LEU A 601 -14.51 14.72 -20.41
C LEU A 601 -14.91 15.42 -19.10
N THR A 602 -16.02 16.17 -19.15
CA THR A 602 -16.61 16.86 -18.00
C THR A 602 -16.94 15.91 -16.84
N GLU A 603 -17.52 14.73 -17.12
CA GLU A 603 -17.80 13.69 -16.13
C GLU A 603 -16.53 12.90 -15.81
N ASN A 604 -15.75 12.56 -16.84
CA ASN A 604 -14.64 11.64 -16.74
C ASN A 604 -13.43 12.20 -16.01
N ARG A 605 -13.33 13.53 -15.84
CA ARG A 605 -12.26 14.17 -15.07
C ARG A 605 -12.07 13.57 -13.67
N MET A 606 -13.15 13.10 -13.04
CA MET A 606 -13.14 12.48 -11.71
C MET A 606 -12.63 11.03 -11.73
N ASN A 607 -12.50 10.44 -12.91
CA ASN A 607 -12.10 9.04 -13.10
C ASN A 607 -10.66 8.90 -13.61
N PHE A 608 -9.96 10.00 -13.86
CA PHE A 608 -8.55 9.97 -14.24
C PHE A 608 -7.65 9.78 -13.01
N MET A 609 -6.74 8.83 -13.12
CA MET A 609 -5.64 8.62 -12.19
C MET A 609 -4.36 9.19 -12.80
N GLU A 610 -3.63 9.99 -12.05
CA GLU A 610 -2.28 10.45 -12.41
C GLU A 610 -1.31 9.28 -12.25
N ILE A 611 -0.53 9.00 -13.28
CA ILE A 611 0.42 7.88 -13.27
C ILE A 611 1.88 8.34 -13.29
N ASP A 612 2.15 9.56 -13.74
CA ASP A 612 3.52 10.09 -13.78
C ASP A 612 3.52 11.62 -13.86
N GLU A 613 4.51 12.21 -13.21
CA GLU A 613 4.85 13.63 -13.27
C GLU A 613 6.38 13.75 -13.25
N PHE A 614 6.97 14.51 -14.19
CA PHE A 614 8.42 14.73 -14.20
C PHE A 614 8.86 16.03 -14.88
N TYR A 615 9.98 16.57 -14.40
CA TYR A 615 10.66 17.74 -14.93
C TYR A 615 11.46 17.42 -16.21
N TYR A 616 11.49 18.36 -17.17
CA TYR A 616 12.34 18.27 -18.35
C TYR A 616 12.75 19.66 -18.86
N GLU A 617 13.92 19.76 -19.50
CA GLU A 617 14.39 20.97 -20.20
C GLU A 617 14.25 20.81 -21.72
N LEU A 618 13.24 21.45 -22.31
CA LEU A 618 13.04 21.45 -23.76
C LEU A 618 14.13 22.26 -24.45
N LYS A 619 14.55 21.78 -25.62
CA LYS A 619 15.35 22.53 -26.59
C LYS A 619 14.44 23.15 -27.64
N ALA A 620 14.89 24.24 -28.27
CA ALA A 620 14.21 24.77 -29.44
C ALA A 620 14.16 23.73 -30.57
N GLY A 621 13.03 23.64 -31.27
CA GLY A 621 12.74 22.63 -32.28
C GLY A 621 12.06 21.39 -31.71
N THR A 622 12.31 20.24 -32.34
CA THR A 622 11.67 18.97 -31.98
C THR A 622 12.44 18.26 -30.86
N ASN A 623 11.72 17.89 -29.81
CA ASN A 623 12.19 17.08 -28.68
C ASN A 623 11.51 15.72 -28.74
N MET A 624 12.31 14.65 -28.69
CA MET A 624 11.82 13.28 -28.52
C MET A 624 12.20 12.80 -27.12
N ILE A 625 11.21 12.51 -26.29
CA ILE A 625 11.41 12.14 -24.89
C ILE A 625 10.80 10.76 -24.68
N THR A 626 11.59 9.79 -24.24
CA THR A 626 11.10 8.46 -23.87
C THR A 626 11.11 8.32 -22.36
N ARG A 627 9.98 7.92 -21.79
CA ARG A 627 9.78 7.70 -20.36
C ARG A 627 9.30 6.27 -20.13
N LYS A 628 9.92 5.56 -19.20
CA LYS A 628 9.59 4.16 -18.86
C LYS A 628 8.75 4.12 -17.59
N SER A 629 7.86 3.14 -17.48
CA SER A 629 7.09 2.88 -16.25
C SER A 629 7.99 2.72 -15.03
N ASN A 630 9.13 2.05 -15.19
CA ASN A 630 10.09 1.83 -14.09
C ASN A 630 10.78 3.11 -13.60
N ASP A 631 10.62 4.24 -14.30
CA ASP A 631 11.23 5.51 -13.89
C ASP A 631 10.24 6.41 -13.10
N PHE A 632 9.00 5.94 -12.86
CA PHE A 632 7.97 6.67 -12.12
C PHE A 632 8.40 6.89 -10.67
N TYR A 633 8.39 8.14 -10.21
CA TYR A 633 9.05 8.52 -8.96
C TYR A 633 8.29 8.12 -7.70
N TRP A 634 6.97 7.87 -7.82
CA TRP A 634 6.05 7.66 -6.70
C TRP A 634 5.62 6.20 -6.55
N THR A 635 6.07 5.33 -7.46
CA THR A 635 5.80 3.89 -7.43
C THR A 635 6.99 3.11 -6.87
N VAL A 636 6.72 1.97 -6.22
CA VAL A 636 7.73 1.05 -5.71
C VAL A 636 7.41 -0.39 -6.13
N LYS A 637 8.46 -1.17 -6.34
CA LYS A 637 8.36 -2.62 -6.51
C LYS A 637 8.05 -3.30 -5.18
N ASP A 638 7.73 -4.59 -5.22
CA ASP A 638 7.61 -5.39 -4.00
C ASP A 638 8.89 -5.34 -3.15
N ARG A 639 8.72 -5.28 -1.82
CA ARG A 639 9.83 -5.12 -0.87
C ARG A 639 10.56 -6.44 -0.62
N THR A 640 11.84 -6.33 -0.29
CA THR A 640 12.66 -7.43 0.21
C THR A 640 12.03 -8.00 1.48
N THR A 641 11.97 -9.34 1.55
CA THR A 641 11.24 -10.01 2.63
C THR A 641 11.96 -9.87 3.96
N TYR A 642 11.22 -10.00 5.05
CA TYR A 642 11.76 -9.80 6.40
C TYR A 642 12.99 -10.66 6.69
N SER A 643 12.93 -11.96 6.45
CA SER A 643 14.09 -12.84 6.64
C SER A 643 15.30 -12.41 5.82
N GLU A 644 15.11 -12.02 4.55
CA GLU A 644 16.20 -11.55 3.70
C GLU A 644 16.83 -10.25 4.21
N LEU A 645 16.02 -9.27 4.62
CA LEU A 645 16.50 -8.02 5.22
C LEU A 645 17.36 -8.31 6.46
N TYR A 646 16.91 -9.23 7.32
CA TYR A 646 17.68 -9.63 8.49
C TYR A 646 19.04 -10.23 8.09
N TYR A 647 19.05 -11.14 7.11
CA TYR A 647 20.28 -11.74 6.62
C TYR A 647 21.26 -10.73 6.01
N TYR A 648 20.78 -9.78 5.20
CA TYR A 648 21.63 -8.73 4.62
C TYR A 648 22.29 -7.87 5.70
N VAL A 649 21.53 -7.49 6.74
CA VAL A 649 22.06 -6.74 7.88
C VAL A 649 23.12 -7.56 8.62
N MET A 650 22.86 -8.84 8.89
CA MET A 650 23.81 -9.72 9.59
C MET A 650 25.08 -9.99 8.77
N MET A 651 24.98 -10.12 7.45
CA MET A 651 26.14 -10.22 6.58
C MET A 651 26.96 -8.93 6.56
N ALA A 652 26.31 -7.77 6.58
CA ALA A 652 26.99 -6.49 6.66
C ALA A 652 27.72 -6.30 7.99
N PHE A 653 27.11 -6.76 9.10
CA PHE A 653 27.76 -6.82 10.40
C PHE A 653 29.05 -7.63 10.41
N ASP A 654 29.05 -8.76 9.69
CA ASP A 654 30.20 -9.64 9.56
C ASP A 654 31.25 -9.13 8.54
N GLY A 655 31.00 -7.98 7.90
CA GLY A 655 31.87 -7.42 6.86
C GLY A 655 31.86 -8.22 5.55
N LYS A 656 30.81 -9.02 5.31
CA LYS A 656 30.65 -9.86 4.10
C LYS A 656 29.78 -9.20 3.02
N TYR A 657 29.08 -8.12 3.36
CA TYR A 657 28.18 -7.39 2.48
C TYR A 657 28.27 -5.89 2.79
N ASP A 658 28.20 -5.04 1.75
CA ASP A 658 28.07 -3.60 1.92
C ASP A 658 26.57 -3.29 1.87
N PHE A 659 25.98 -2.89 3.00
CA PHE A 659 24.55 -2.58 3.06
C PHE A 659 24.29 -1.18 2.51
N PRO A 660 23.69 -1.03 1.32
CA PRO A 660 23.38 0.27 0.77
C PRO A 660 22.27 0.94 1.58
N LEU A 661 22.41 2.24 1.83
CA LEU A 661 21.29 3.08 2.25
C LEU A 661 20.58 3.53 0.97
N ASP A 662 19.51 2.81 0.63
CA ASP A 662 18.67 3.15 -0.51
C ASP A 662 17.18 3.06 -0.14
N ILE A 663 16.37 3.87 -0.82
CA ILE A 663 14.92 3.90 -0.65
C ILE A 663 14.17 3.33 -1.86
N SER A 664 14.82 2.46 -2.64
CA SER A 664 14.20 1.85 -3.83
C SER A 664 12.93 1.05 -3.52
N GLU A 665 12.80 0.58 -2.28
CA GLU A 665 11.65 -0.15 -1.73
C GLU A 665 10.90 0.68 -0.68
N ALA A 666 10.82 2.00 -0.88
CA ALA A 666 10.24 2.98 0.04
C ALA A 666 8.86 2.57 0.59
N HIS A 667 8.61 2.86 1.87
CA HIS A 667 7.30 2.52 2.43
C HIS A 667 6.16 3.41 1.93
N CYS A 668 6.49 4.62 1.50
CA CYS A 668 5.57 5.66 1.04
C CYS A 668 5.21 5.55 -0.45
N GLY A 669 5.73 4.57 -1.18
CA GLY A 669 5.47 4.40 -2.61
C GLY A 669 4.21 3.57 -2.90
N PHE A 670 3.55 3.88 -4.00
CA PHE A 670 2.43 3.10 -4.51
C PHE A 670 2.91 1.80 -5.19
N PRO A 671 2.21 0.66 -5.05
CA PRO A 671 2.65 -0.58 -5.70
C PRO A 671 2.65 -0.46 -7.24
N ASP A 672 3.83 -0.51 -7.87
CA ASP A 672 4.01 -0.35 -9.33
C ASP A 672 3.10 -1.29 -10.12
N ARG A 673 3.11 -2.58 -9.76
CA ARG A 673 2.26 -3.64 -10.31
C ARG A 673 0.76 -3.33 -10.37
N LEU A 674 0.27 -2.37 -9.60
CA LEU A 674 -1.14 -1.96 -9.56
C LEU A 674 -1.44 -0.68 -10.34
N ILE A 675 -0.50 -0.04 -11.06
CA ILE A 675 -0.83 1.20 -11.81
C ILE A 675 -1.84 0.99 -12.94
N LEU A 676 -1.94 -0.22 -13.49
CA LEU A 676 -2.94 -0.57 -14.51
C LEU A 676 -4.06 -1.44 -13.91
N PRO A 677 -5.33 -1.25 -14.31
CA PRO A 677 -6.40 -2.20 -14.02
C PRO A 677 -6.18 -3.51 -14.79
N MET A 678 -6.80 -4.60 -14.35
CA MET A 678 -6.82 -5.84 -15.13
C MET A 678 -7.36 -5.58 -16.54
N GLY A 679 -6.57 -5.90 -17.56
CA GLY A 679 -6.97 -5.71 -18.96
C GLY A 679 -7.98 -6.76 -19.44
N TRP A 680 -8.34 -6.68 -20.72
CA TRP A 680 -9.10 -7.74 -21.39
C TRP A 680 -8.22 -8.50 -22.37
N LYS A 681 -8.50 -9.78 -22.62
CA LYS A 681 -7.82 -10.55 -23.69
C LYS A 681 -7.93 -9.87 -25.07
N LYS A 682 -9.00 -9.10 -25.29
CA LYS A 682 -9.24 -8.35 -26.54
C LYS A 682 -8.71 -6.90 -26.49
N GLY A 683 -8.17 -6.47 -25.36
CA GLY A 683 -7.85 -5.07 -25.06
C GLY A 683 -9.04 -4.35 -24.41
N MET A 684 -8.88 -3.94 -23.16
CA MET A 684 -9.82 -3.09 -22.44
C MET A 684 -9.64 -1.64 -22.93
N PRO A 685 -10.67 -1.00 -23.49
CA PRO A 685 -10.53 0.34 -24.06
C PRO A 685 -10.40 1.41 -22.97
N MET A 686 -9.21 1.98 -22.88
CA MET A 686 -8.88 3.07 -21.96
C MET A 686 -8.39 4.28 -22.76
N GLN A 687 -8.15 5.39 -22.07
CA GLN A 687 -7.49 6.56 -22.64
C GLN A 687 -6.42 7.08 -21.69
N MET A 688 -5.34 7.57 -22.26
CA MET A 688 -4.32 8.33 -21.55
C MET A 688 -4.39 9.79 -21.97
N PHE A 689 -4.16 10.67 -21.00
CA PHE A 689 -4.04 12.10 -21.20
C PHE A 689 -2.63 12.54 -20.83
N PHE A 690 -2.03 13.35 -21.70
CA PHE A 690 -0.70 13.89 -21.54
C PHE A 690 -0.74 15.41 -21.61
N MET A 691 0.00 16.07 -20.74
CA MET A 691 0.12 17.53 -20.72
C MET A 691 1.56 17.95 -20.53
N VAL A 692 1.98 18.97 -21.28
CA VAL A 692 3.23 19.70 -21.06
C VAL A 692 2.88 21.08 -20.52
N MET A 693 3.51 21.48 -19.43
CA MET A 693 3.23 22.74 -18.76
C MET A 693 4.52 23.43 -18.33
N PRO A 694 4.54 24.77 -18.23
CA PRO A 694 5.72 25.49 -17.79
C PRO A 694 6.08 25.08 -16.36
N TYR A 695 7.37 24.84 -16.11
CA TYR A 695 7.83 24.54 -14.75
C TYR A 695 7.67 25.77 -13.85
N SER A 696 6.82 25.66 -12.84
CA SER A 696 6.70 26.63 -11.76
C SER A 696 7.35 26.05 -10.52
N ALA A 697 8.52 26.56 -10.16
CA ALA A 697 9.21 26.13 -8.95
C ALA A 697 8.28 26.29 -7.73
N PRO A 698 8.16 25.28 -6.85
CA PRO A 698 7.37 25.38 -5.64
C PRO A 698 7.70 26.65 -4.85
N ALA A 699 6.68 27.45 -4.52
CA ALA A 699 6.90 28.81 -4.02
C ALA A 699 7.55 28.86 -2.63
N LYS A 700 7.46 27.78 -1.85
CA LYS A 700 7.86 27.75 -0.43
C LYS A 700 9.03 26.82 -0.11
N HIS A 701 9.29 25.81 -0.94
CA HIS A 701 10.26 24.75 -0.63
C HIS A 701 11.03 24.35 -1.89
N GLU A 702 12.36 24.50 -1.88
CA GLU A 702 13.18 23.92 -2.94
C GLU A 702 13.09 22.40 -2.86
N GLN A 703 12.79 21.75 -4.00
CA GLN A 703 12.62 20.30 -4.07
C GLN A 703 13.87 19.57 -3.54
N PHE A 704 13.65 18.56 -2.70
CA PHE A 704 14.70 17.70 -2.11
C PHE A 704 15.79 18.44 -1.31
N SER A 705 15.57 19.71 -0.94
CA SER A 705 16.60 20.53 -0.26
C SER A 705 16.72 20.28 1.24
N THR A 706 15.72 19.65 1.86
CA THR A 706 15.59 19.52 3.32
C THR A 706 15.80 18.11 3.85
N PHE A 707 16.01 17.12 2.97
CA PHE A 707 16.29 15.73 3.30
C PHE A 707 17.14 15.07 2.21
N ASP A 708 17.73 13.92 2.53
CA ASP A 708 18.43 13.09 1.56
C ASP A 708 17.45 12.08 0.94
N TYR A 709 17.14 12.27 -0.35
CA TYR A 709 16.20 11.43 -1.08
C TYR A 709 16.74 10.04 -1.40
N THR A 710 18.02 9.77 -1.14
CA THR A 710 18.58 8.42 -1.33
C THR A 710 18.08 7.44 -0.27
N TYR A 711 17.78 7.89 0.95
CA TYR A 711 17.37 7.04 2.06
C TYR A 711 16.21 7.61 2.91
N SER A 712 15.51 8.64 2.45
CA SER A 712 14.30 9.17 3.11
C SER A 712 13.18 9.48 2.13
N CYS A 713 11.94 9.23 2.57
CA CYS A 713 10.70 9.50 1.83
C CYS A 713 10.35 11.00 1.78
N GLY A 714 11.07 11.86 2.51
CA GLY A 714 10.81 13.30 2.52
C GLY A 714 9.46 13.69 3.13
N ILE A 715 8.97 12.96 4.12
CA ILE A 715 7.71 13.31 4.82
C ILE A 715 7.84 14.69 5.46
N GLY A 716 6.90 15.59 5.18
CA GLY A 716 6.90 16.95 5.70
C GLY A 716 7.96 17.88 5.09
N SER A 717 8.62 17.45 4.00
CA SER A 717 9.70 18.21 3.37
C SER A 717 9.25 19.17 2.27
N GLY A 718 8.03 18.99 1.74
CA GLY A 718 7.54 19.62 0.52
C GLY A 718 7.82 18.84 -0.78
N ALA A 719 8.42 17.64 -0.70
CA ALA A 719 8.79 16.85 -1.89
C ALA A 719 7.67 16.00 -2.50
N ARG A 720 6.41 16.22 -2.08
CA ARG A 720 5.25 15.47 -2.59
C ARG A 720 4.73 15.93 -3.95
N PHE A 721 5.24 17.05 -4.46
CA PHE A 721 4.82 17.68 -5.70
C PHE A 721 6.02 18.35 -6.36
N ILE A 722 6.16 18.27 -7.69
CA ILE A 722 7.34 18.82 -8.39
C ILE A 722 7.15 20.32 -8.70
N ASP A 723 5.91 20.78 -8.82
CA ASP A 723 5.55 22.17 -9.12
C ASP A 723 4.45 22.72 -8.17
N ASP A 724 4.20 24.03 -8.25
CA ASP A 724 3.25 24.73 -7.36
C ASP A 724 1.75 24.56 -7.74
N MET A 725 1.42 23.69 -8.70
CA MET A 725 0.05 23.55 -9.21
C MET A 725 -0.81 22.64 -8.31
N PRO A 726 -2.14 22.74 -8.39
CA PRO A 726 -3.04 21.82 -7.70
C PRO A 726 -2.74 20.35 -7.98
N PHE A 727 -2.88 19.51 -6.95
CA PHE A 727 -2.84 18.07 -7.16
C PHE A 727 -3.94 17.64 -8.12
N GLY A 728 -3.61 16.83 -9.14
CA GLY A 728 -4.56 16.42 -10.17
C GLY A 728 -4.87 17.48 -11.23
N TYR A 729 -4.18 18.63 -11.26
CA TYR A 729 -4.29 19.57 -12.37
C TYR A 729 -3.96 18.88 -13.70
N PRO A 730 -4.76 19.07 -14.77
CA PRO A 730 -5.86 20.04 -14.92
C PRO A 730 -7.27 19.46 -14.65
N PHE A 731 -7.38 18.26 -14.07
CA PHE A 731 -8.64 17.56 -13.80
C PHE A 731 -9.23 17.83 -12.41
N ASP A 732 -8.55 18.61 -11.57
CA ASP A 732 -9.00 19.02 -10.25
C ASP A 732 -10.33 19.80 -10.29
N ARG A 733 -10.58 20.58 -11.36
CA ARG A 733 -11.77 21.44 -11.51
C ARG A 733 -12.69 21.00 -12.62
N GLU A 734 -13.89 21.61 -12.62
CA GLU A 734 -14.78 21.50 -13.78
C GLU A 734 -14.13 22.03 -15.06
N ILE A 735 -14.43 21.33 -16.15
CA ILE A 735 -13.86 21.58 -17.47
C ILE A 735 -14.89 22.29 -18.33
N ASP A 736 -14.43 23.28 -19.09
CA ASP A 736 -15.13 23.77 -20.27
C ASP A 736 -14.41 23.21 -21.51
N GLU A 737 -15.04 22.27 -22.19
CA GLU A 737 -14.44 21.58 -23.33
C GLU A 737 -14.12 22.52 -24.51
N TYR A 738 -14.74 23.71 -24.60
CA TYR A 738 -14.39 24.70 -25.62
C TYR A 738 -13.03 25.37 -25.36
N GLU A 739 -12.67 25.49 -24.08
CA GLU A 739 -11.43 26.13 -23.62
C GLU A 739 -10.31 25.11 -23.38
N PHE A 740 -10.66 23.86 -23.07
CA PHE A 740 -9.74 22.83 -22.57
C PHE A 740 -8.67 22.41 -23.58
N TYR A 741 -9.06 22.18 -24.84
CA TYR A 741 -8.15 21.62 -25.83
C TYR A 741 -7.14 22.68 -26.32
N VAL A 742 -5.92 22.57 -25.81
CA VAL A 742 -4.77 23.43 -26.16
C VAL A 742 -3.63 22.62 -26.77
N PRO A 743 -2.71 23.24 -27.56
CA PRO A 743 -1.67 22.52 -28.30
C PRO A 743 -0.67 21.72 -27.46
N ASN A 744 -0.53 22.03 -26.17
CA ASN A 744 0.37 21.36 -25.22
C ASN A 744 -0.29 20.18 -24.49
N MET A 745 -1.43 19.67 -24.99
CA MET A 745 -2.15 18.51 -24.47
C MET A 745 -2.34 17.44 -25.56
N TYR A 746 -2.46 16.18 -25.14
CA TYR A 746 -2.68 15.06 -26.06
C TYR A 746 -3.47 13.94 -25.39
N PHE A 747 -4.55 13.50 -26.04
CA PHE A 747 -5.30 12.29 -25.66
C PHE A 747 -4.91 11.12 -26.57
N LYS A 748 -4.69 9.96 -25.96
CA LYS A 748 -4.35 8.72 -26.66
C LYS A 748 -5.28 7.60 -26.21
N ASP A 749 -5.99 7.00 -27.16
CA ASP A 749 -6.67 5.74 -26.92
C ASP A 749 -5.65 4.63 -26.71
N VAL A 750 -5.79 3.89 -25.60
CA VAL A 750 -4.89 2.78 -25.26
C VAL A 750 -5.70 1.54 -24.85
N PRO A 751 -5.55 0.41 -25.56
CA PRO A 751 -6.09 -0.86 -25.07
C PRO A 751 -5.17 -1.47 -24.01
N ILE A 752 -5.73 -1.90 -22.88
CA ILE A 752 -5.01 -2.70 -21.88
C ILE A 752 -5.33 -4.17 -22.10
N TYR A 753 -4.31 -4.95 -22.47
CA TYR A 753 -4.43 -6.38 -22.66
C TYR A 753 -4.24 -7.14 -21.35
N HIS A 754 -4.85 -8.32 -21.24
CA HIS A 754 -4.55 -9.26 -20.17
C HIS A 754 -4.16 -10.61 -20.73
N ILE A 755 -3.03 -11.13 -20.26
CA ILE A 755 -2.53 -12.45 -20.59
C ILE A 755 -2.83 -13.38 -19.43
N ASP A 756 -3.60 -14.41 -19.74
CA ASP A 756 -3.78 -15.53 -18.83
C ASP A 756 -2.57 -16.46 -18.91
N THR A 757 -1.70 -16.36 -17.92
CA THR A 757 -0.43 -17.10 -17.85
C THR A 757 -0.64 -18.60 -17.65
N MET A 758 -1.79 -18.99 -17.09
CA MET A 758 -2.16 -20.38 -16.80
C MET A 758 -3.00 -21.03 -17.92
N GLU A 759 -3.45 -20.29 -18.94
CA GLU A 759 -4.27 -20.81 -20.05
C GLU A 759 -3.74 -22.10 -20.70
N PRO A 760 -2.42 -22.26 -20.95
CA PRO A 760 -1.87 -23.50 -21.51
C PRO A 760 -2.12 -24.74 -20.66
N TYR A 761 -2.33 -24.58 -19.36
CA TYR A 761 -2.39 -25.66 -18.37
C TYR A 761 -3.81 -26.16 -18.09
N TYR A 762 -4.87 -25.41 -18.46
CA TYR A 762 -6.28 -25.84 -18.23
C TYR A 762 -6.65 -27.12 -18.96
N LYS A 763 -5.99 -27.35 -20.10
CA LYS A 763 -6.26 -28.48 -20.99
C LYS A 763 -5.31 -29.65 -20.76
N TYR A 764 -4.32 -29.50 -19.87
CA TYR A 764 -3.29 -30.50 -19.65
C TYR A 764 -3.84 -31.66 -18.81
N LYS A 765 -4.10 -32.81 -19.45
CA LYS A 765 -4.78 -33.98 -18.85
C LYS A 765 -3.90 -34.89 -18.01
N GLY A 766 -2.82 -34.40 -17.40
CA GLY A 766 -2.04 -35.21 -16.47
C GLY A 766 -0.74 -34.56 -16.05
N TYR A 767 -0.72 -33.97 -14.87
CA TYR A 767 0.52 -33.56 -14.22
C TYR A 767 1.29 -34.81 -13.77
N THR A 768 2.48 -35.04 -14.34
CA THR A 768 3.33 -36.19 -13.99
C THR A 768 3.91 -36.11 -12.58
N ASN A 769 3.96 -34.90 -12.00
CA ASN A 769 4.51 -34.63 -10.66
C ASN A 769 3.45 -34.02 -9.72
N TYR A 770 2.26 -34.63 -9.66
CA TYR A 770 1.19 -34.19 -8.74
C TYR A 770 1.70 -34.14 -7.28
N GLY A 771 1.36 -33.09 -6.55
CA GLY A 771 1.85 -32.83 -5.19
C GLY A 771 3.21 -32.11 -5.11
N GLN A 772 3.76 -31.66 -6.24
CA GLN A 772 4.95 -30.81 -6.30
C GLN A 772 4.68 -29.56 -7.15
N PHE A 773 5.31 -28.44 -6.79
CA PHE A 773 5.24 -27.23 -7.60
C PHE A 773 6.02 -27.40 -8.90
N ASP A 774 5.34 -27.14 -10.01
CA ASP A 774 5.94 -27.21 -11.33
C ASP A 774 6.61 -25.87 -11.70
N TYR A 775 7.91 -25.77 -11.45
CA TYR A 775 8.69 -24.59 -11.84
C TYR A 775 8.85 -24.43 -13.36
N THR A 776 8.46 -25.40 -14.18
CA THR A 776 8.40 -25.17 -15.64
C THR A 776 7.31 -24.19 -15.99
N PHE A 777 6.19 -24.18 -15.26
CA PHE A 777 5.17 -23.13 -15.35
C PHE A 777 5.80 -21.74 -15.25
N PHE A 778 6.53 -21.55 -14.15
CA PHE A 778 7.18 -20.29 -13.83
C PHE A 778 8.26 -19.97 -14.87
N ARG A 779 9.20 -20.89 -15.10
CA ARG A 779 10.33 -20.67 -16.03
C ARG A 779 9.86 -20.40 -17.45
N ASP A 780 8.92 -21.18 -17.99
CA ASP A 780 8.49 -21.04 -19.38
C ASP A 780 7.72 -19.74 -19.59
N TYR A 781 7.04 -19.21 -18.56
CA TYR A 781 6.48 -17.87 -18.59
C TYR A 781 7.58 -16.79 -18.59
N TYR A 782 8.45 -16.79 -17.57
CA TYR A 782 9.45 -15.73 -17.41
C TYR A 782 10.52 -15.74 -18.51
N THR A 783 11.01 -16.91 -18.93
CA THR A 783 12.02 -17.01 -19.99
C THR A 783 11.50 -16.71 -21.39
N LYS A 784 10.18 -16.84 -21.62
CA LYS A 784 9.56 -16.59 -22.93
C LYS A 784 9.02 -15.17 -23.07
N TYR A 785 8.54 -14.57 -21.99
CA TYR A 785 7.83 -13.29 -22.03
C TYR A 785 8.58 -12.12 -21.37
N PHE A 786 9.65 -12.38 -20.60
CA PHE A 786 10.48 -11.36 -19.93
C PHE A 786 11.96 -11.41 -20.32
N LYS A 787 12.34 -12.26 -21.30
CA LYS A 787 13.62 -12.04 -22.00
C LYS A 787 13.44 -10.83 -22.91
N HIS A 788 13.91 -9.66 -22.48
CA HIS A 788 14.53 -8.63 -23.34
C HIS A 788 15.19 -7.56 -22.47
#